data_AF-A0A451A7U6-F1
#
_entry.id   AF-A0A451A7U6-F1
#
_cell.length_a   1.000
_cell.length_b   1.000
_cell.length_c   1.000
_cell.angle_alpha   90.00
_cell.angle_beta   90.00
_cell.angle_gamma   90.00
#
_symmetry.space_group_name_H-M   'P 1'
#
loop_
_entity.id
_entity.type
_entity.pdbx_description
1 polymer ?
#
loop_
_entity_poly.entity_id
_entity_poly.type
_entity_poly.pdbx_seq_one_letter_code
_entity_poly.pdbx_strand_id
1 'polypeptide(L)'
;MTPNHWQFQIDRGGTFTDVVAIAPDGSLITHKLLSENPGRYDDAVIQGIREVILGASTTISGGCARLIHPTDRAFAATASSEDHPRKILPSDAGPLPPIASLKMGTTVATNALLERKGERTVLVITEGFGDALRIGYQERPSLFSHRIDLPSLLYERVIEARERVDAKGNVLLPLDADAVHRDLRAAFDAGFRAVAIVFLHGYRYTGHERAAAGIARDVGFPQVSVSHEVSPLVKLVGRGDTTVVDAYLSPILRRYVDAVVDRLPDTRLFFMQSNGGLTDAGCFRGWDSILSGPAGGVVGAVATAKRVGFDKIISFDMGGTSTDVAHYAGAFERAFETKVANVRMRVPILRIHTVAAGGGSIVRFQGGRYRVGPESAGANPGPACYRRGGPLTVTDCNVMVGKIAPRFFPAVFGAEGNLSIDEAVVRERFTVLAREIDAQGSETHATGDAPETASRRRLQEIADGFLRIAVQNMANAIKKISIERGYDVTRYTLCAFGAAGGQHACLVADALGMERILIHAHAGVLSAYGMGLADIRALRERSIEAPLNRQSITHLTSVFDALEAEARAELKGQGIDPDRIEIRRAVYLKYAGTDASLPVAFPHAAPTMIRQFEETHESAYGFLMTGREHIVEMVSLEAIGRADSNIEKSSFRPEGEILCFPNKISPFGRDDTLMIERKTRAGNKAGSAAFQDGAAGSAARQRGMHTTDTELDRSIRPLTRVELYTGGQTLSAPVHERRALPPGALIPGPAILVEPNATTIIEPDWRAEVTPQGDLLLTRRTPARRGHWDPRRPGHARGLQQSLHVRRRADGRGPRQYRLFRQHQRTPGFFLRPLRRAGKSRRQRPPHPRPSRLHG
;
A
#
# COMPACT_ATOMS: atom_id res chain seq x y z
N MET A 1 -2.53 -32.14 -9.26
CA MET A 1 -3.08 -31.74 -7.95
C MET A 1 -2.82 -32.88 -6.97
N THR A 2 -2.45 -32.57 -5.72
CA THR A 2 -2.40 -33.52 -4.61
C THR A 2 -3.48 -33.12 -3.60
N PRO A 3 -4.66 -33.77 -3.54
CA PRO A 3 -5.83 -33.33 -2.76
C PRO A 3 -5.68 -33.26 -1.22
N ASN A 4 -4.46 -33.39 -0.68
CA ASN A 4 -4.17 -33.56 0.74
C ASN A 4 -3.17 -32.53 1.30
N HIS A 5 -2.91 -31.41 0.61
CA HIS A 5 -1.85 -30.46 0.99
C HIS A 5 -2.37 -29.07 1.36
N TRP A 6 -1.76 -28.47 2.39
CA TRP A 6 -1.99 -27.09 2.78
C TRP A 6 -1.34 -26.09 1.80
N GLN A 7 -1.87 -24.88 1.71
CA GLN A 7 -1.25 -23.75 1.02
C GLN A 7 -1.29 -22.52 1.93
N PHE A 8 -0.17 -21.81 2.11
CA PHE A 8 -0.06 -20.64 2.97
C PHE A 8 0.28 -19.37 2.20
N GLN A 9 -0.24 -18.25 2.68
CA GLN A 9 0.08 -16.90 2.25
C GLN A 9 0.34 -16.05 3.50
N ILE A 10 1.54 -15.47 3.64
CA ILE A 10 1.95 -14.82 4.88
C ILE A 10 2.59 -13.46 4.63
N ASP A 11 2.03 -12.39 5.19
CA ASP A 11 2.63 -11.06 5.20
C ASP A 11 3.24 -10.75 6.58
N ARG A 12 4.57 -10.70 6.65
CA ARG A 12 5.30 -10.33 7.88
C ARG A 12 5.47 -8.81 7.95
N GLY A 13 4.41 -8.14 8.40
CA GLY A 13 4.42 -6.71 8.72
C GLY A 13 5.27 -6.39 9.96
N GLY A 14 5.44 -5.10 10.27
CA GLY A 14 6.24 -4.63 11.43
C GLY A 14 5.52 -4.64 12.79
N THR A 15 4.33 -5.24 12.90
CA THR A 15 3.54 -5.25 14.15
C THR A 15 2.75 -6.54 14.30
N PHE A 16 2.02 -6.92 13.25
CA PHE A 16 1.40 -8.23 13.14
C PHE A 16 1.90 -8.94 11.88
N THR A 17 1.96 -10.27 11.98
CA THR A 17 2.09 -11.18 10.85
C THR A 17 0.70 -11.69 10.51
N ASP A 18 0.32 -11.51 9.24
CA ASP A 18 -0.98 -11.88 8.71
C ASP A 18 -0.87 -13.18 7.93
N VAL A 19 -1.67 -14.17 8.32
CA VAL A 19 -1.65 -15.52 7.74
C VAL A 19 -2.99 -15.79 7.09
N VAL A 20 -2.96 -16.21 5.83
CA VAL A 20 -4.09 -16.81 5.13
C VAL A 20 -3.66 -18.21 4.69
N ALA A 21 -4.52 -19.19 4.94
CA ALA A 21 -4.26 -20.59 4.63
C ALA A 21 -5.44 -21.19 3.87
N ILE A 22 -5.14 -22.09 2.95
CA ILE A 22 -6.12 -22.98 2.32
C ILE A 22 -5.83 -24.37 2.86
N ALA A 23 -6.80 -24.94 3.57
CA ALA A 23 -6.72 -26.30 4.09
C ALA A 23 -6.90 -27.34 2.96
N PRO A 24 -6.51 -28.61 3.18
CA PRO A 24 -6.68 -29.67 2.18
C PRO A 24 -8.12 -29.87 1.67
N ASP A 25 -9.13 -29.56 2.49
CA ASP A 25 -10.55 -29.63 2.10
C ASP A 25 -11.02 -28.42 1.26
N GLY A 26 -10.14 -27.46 1.00
CA GLY A 26 -10.41 -26.22 0.27
C GLY A 26 -10.96 -25.07 1.13
N SER A 27 -11.10 -25.24 2.44
CA SER A 27 -11.54 -24.16 3.33
C SER A 27 -10.45 -23.08 3.51
N LEU A 28 -10.88 -21.82 3.62
CA LEU A 28 -10.01 -20.66 3.83
C LEU A 28 -9.96 -20.30 5.32
N ILE A 29 -8.76 -20.30 5.90
CA ILE A 29 -8.51 -19.95 7.30
C ILE A 29 -7.67 -18.67 7.34
N THR A 30 -8.03 -17.72 8.21
CA THR A 30 -7.29 -16.48 8.43
C THR A 30 -6.82 -16.37 9.87
N HIS A 31 -5.55 -16.08 10.09
CA HIS A 31 -4.95 -15.96 11.43
C HIS A 31 -4.03 -14.73 11.53
N LYS A 32 -3.83 -14.22 12.74
CA LYS A 32 -3.05 -12.99 12.99
C LYS A 32 -2.34 -13.07 14.35
N LEU A 33 -1.03 -12.90 14.34
CA LEU A 33 -0.16 -12.94 15.52
C LEU A 33 0.85 -11.78 15.49
N LEU A 34 1.51 -11.49 16.61
CA LEU A 34 2.54 -10.44 16.66
C LEU A 34 3.75 -10.84 15.80
N SER A 35 4.36 -9.89 15.09
CA SER A 35 5.53 -10.21 14.25
C SER A 35 6.79 -10.52 15.05
N GLU A 36 6.86 -10.03 16.29
CA GLU A 36 7.96 -10.24 17.22
C GLU A 36 7.40 -10.49 18.61
N ASN A 37 7.75 -11.63 19.20
CA ASN A 37 7.40 -11.98 20.57
C ASN A 37 8.45 -12.93 21.17
N PRO A 38 9.68 -12.42 21.45
CA PRO A 38 10.83 -13.25 21.83
C PRO A 38 10.66 -14.01 23.16
N GLY A 39 9.60 -13.74 23.93
CA GLY A 39 9.21 -14.54 25.10
C GLY A 39 8.19 -15.64 24.80
N ARG A 40 7.79 -15.85 23.54
CA ARG A 40 6.79 -16.87 23.13
C ARG A 40 7.16 -17.68 21.89
N TYR A 41 7.88 -17.11 20.91
CA TYR A 41 8.32 -17.83 19.70
C TYR A 41 9.47 -17.13 18.98
N ASP A 42 10.32 -17.93 18.32
CA ASP A 42 11.48 -17.44 17.56
C ASP A 42 11.10 -16.82 16.20
N ASP A 43 10.04 -17.35 15.56
CA ASP A 43 9.60 -16.87 14.25
C ASP A 43 8.08 -16.96 14.08
N ALA A 44 7.48 -15.83 13.69
CA ALA A 44 6.03 -15.68 13.54
C ALA A 44 5.46 -16.41 12.31
N VAL A 45 6.24 -16.67 11.26
CA VAL A 45 5.78 -17.39 10.05
C VAL A 45 5.55 -18.85 10.40
N ILE A 46 6.55 -19.50 11.01
CA ILE A 46 6.47 -20.90 11.42
C ILE A 46 5.46 -21.11 12.55
N GLN A 47 5.40 -20.19 13.51
CA GLN A 47 4.39 -20.25 14.57
C GLN A 47 2.97 -20.10 14.02
N GLY A 48 2.75 -19.15 13.09
CA GLY A 48 1.44 -18.95 12.46
C GLY A 48 0.97 -20.17 11.67
N ILE A 49 1.87 -20.85 10.95
CA ILE A 49 1.59 -22.12 10.26
C ILE A 49 1.15 -23.20 11.27
N ARG A 50 1.88 -23.37 12.38
CA ARG A 50 1.56 -24.36 13.42
C ARG A 50 0.22 -24.10 14.10
N GLU A 51 -0.04 -22.85 14.49
CA GLU A 51 -1.29 -22.48 15.17
C GLU A 51 -2.52 -22.74 14.29
N VAL A 52 -2.42 -22.47 12.98
CA VAL A 52 -3.49 -22.80 12.01
C VAL A 52 -3.69 -24.32 11.88
N ILE A 53 -2.62 -25.08 11.67
CA ILE A 53 -2.70 -26.54 11.44
C ILE A 53 -3.23 -27.27 12.68
N LEU A 54 -2.71 -26.93 13.86
CA LEU A 54 -3.09 -27.58 15.11
C LEU A 54 -4.50 -27.16 15.55
N GLY A 55 -4.86 -25.87 15.37
CA GLY A 55 -6.23 -25.39 15.59
C GLY A 55 -7.26 -26.12 14.73
N ALA A 56 -6.98 -26.32 13.44
CA ALA A 56 -7.84 -27.10 12.54
C ALA A 56 -7.92 -28.59 12.94
N SER A 57 -6.82 -29.16 13.45
CA SER A 57 -6.76 -30.58 13.85
C SER A 57 -7.61 -30.90 15.10
N THR A 58 -7.73 -29.95 16.04
CA THR A 58 -8.66 -30.07 17.18
C THR A 58 -10.12 -30.13 16.76
N THR A 59 -10.50 -29.50 15.64
CA THR A 59 -11.87 -29.49 15.11
C THR A 59 -12.26 -30.80 14.41
N ILE A 60 -11.28 -31.62 14.01
CA ILE A 60 -11.48 -32.81 13.17
C ILE A 60 -11.52 -34.12 14.01
N SER A 61 -10.93 -34.14 15.20
CA SER A 61 -10.73 -35.37 16.00
C SER A 61 -11.60 -35.53 17.24
N GLY A 62 -12.39 -34.51 17.61
CA GLY A 62 -13.28 -34.55 18.78
C GLY A 62 -14.49 -33.64 18.60
N GLY A 63 -15.67 -34.11 19.03
CA GLY A 63 -16.92 -33.37 18.83
C GLY A 63 -16.95 -32.03 19.56
N CYS A 64 -17.21 -30.95 18.80
CA CYS A 64 -17.61 -29.62 19.28
C CYS A 64 -16.75 -29.03 20.43
N ALA A 65 -15.48 -28.73 20.14
CA ALA A 65 -14.77 -27.70 20.89
C ALA A 65 -15.39 -26.32 20.57
N ARG A 66 -16.25 -25.80 21.45
CA ARG A 66 -16.80 -24.44 21.31
C ARG A 66 -15.66 -23.41 21.35
N LEU A 67 -15.63 -22.51 20.37
CA LEU A 67 -15.09 -21.17 20.61
C LEU A 67 -15.97 -20.50 21.67
N ILE A 68 -15.50 -20.46 22.91
CA ILE A 68 -16.20 -19.81 24.02
C ILE A 68 -16.30 -18.31 23.71
N HIS A 69 -17.52 -17.86 23.38
CA HIS A 69 -17.82 -16.46 23.13
C HIS A 69 -18.10 -15.75 24.47
N PRO A 70 -17.58 -14.53 24.73
CA PRO A 70 -17.82 -13.80 25.99
C PRO A 70 -19.28 -13.36 26.25
N THR A 71 -20.24 -13.84 25.45
CA THR A 71 -21.66 -13.46 25.46
C THR A 71 -22.60 -14.58 25.89
N ASP A 72 -22.09 -15.78 26.20
CA ASP A 72 -22.88 -16.89 26.74
C ASP A 72 -23.36 -16.58 28.17
N ARG A 73 -24.55 -15.97 28.27
CA ARG A 73 -25.22 -15.58 29.53
C ARG A 73 -25.55 -16.71 30.50
N ALA A 74 -25.21 -17.97 30.18
CA ALA A 74 -25.57 -19.15 30.97
C ALA A 74 -24.52 -19.54 32.04
N PHE A 75 -23.32 -18.96 32.05
CA PHE A 75 -22.23 -19.38 32.96
C PHE A 75 -22.01 -18.51 34.22
N ALA A 76 -22.92 -17.57 34.51
CA ALA A 76 -22.78 -16.62 35.61
C ALA A 76 -23.06 -17.17 37.03
N ALA A 77 -23.26 -18.48 37.21
CA ALA A 77 -23.73 -19.06 38.49
C ALA A 77 -22.80 -20.10 39.14
N THR A 78 -21.80 -20.65 38.45
CA THR A 78 -20.93 -21.73 38.97
C THR A 78 -19.49 -21.63 38.44
N ALA A 79 -18.82 -20.51 38.74
CA ALA A 79 -17.39 -20.36 38.48
C ALA A 79 -16.55 -20.97 39.62
N SER A 80 -16.37 -22.30 39.61
CA SER A 80 -15.23 -22.94 40.28
C SER A 80 -13.99 -22.79 39.40
N SER A 81 -12.87 -22.42 40.00
CA SER A 81 -11.61 -22.06 39.33
C SER A 81 -10.96 -23.22 38.57
N GLU A 82 -11.13 -23.31 37.24
CA GLU A 82 -10.24 -24.11 36.36
C GLU A 82 -10.38 -23.77 34.85
N ASP A 83 -10.54 -22.49 34.51
CA ASP A 83 -10.60 -22.06 33.10
C ASP A 83 -9.19 -22.16 32.47
N HIS A 84 -9.01 -23.09 31.54
CA HIS A 84 -7.70 -23.42 30.98
C HIS A 84 -7.16 -22.28 30.10
N PRO A 85 -5.94 -21.75 30.35
CA PRO A 85 -5.34 -20.77 29.45
C PRO A 85 -5.10 -21.40 28.07
N ARG A 86 -5.29 -20.62 26.99
CA ARG A 86 -4.93 -21.03 25.62
C ARG A 86 -3.49 -21.54 25.62
N LYS A 87 -3.33 -22.87 25.54
CA LYS A 87 -2.06 -23.54 25.73
C LYS A 87 -1.16 -23.23 24.52
N ILE A 88 -0.23 -22.30 24.71
CA ILE A 88 0.78 -21.99 23.70
C ILE A 88 1.57 -23.27 23.45
N LEU A 89 1.56 -23.73 22.21
CA LEU A 89 2.20 -24.97 21.81
C LEU A 89 3.73 -24.77 21.77
N PRO A 90 4.54 -25.74 22.25
CA PRO A 90 5.99 -25.63 22.20
C PRO A 90 6.54 -25.45 20.78
N SER A 91 7.72 -24.83 20.68
CA SER A 91 8.50 -24.70 19.43
C SER A 91 8.87 -26.03 18.76
N ASP A 92 8.65 -27.15 19.45
CA ASP A 92 9.15 -28.48 19.05
C ASP A 92 7.99 -29.47 18.79
N ALA A 93 6.78 -28.94 18.51
CA ALA A 93 5.57 -29.73 18.28
C ALA A 93 5.54 -30.49 16.94
N GLY A 94 6.43 -31.49 16.79
CA GLY A 94 6.41 -32.51 15.75
C GLY A 94 6.70 -32.03 14.31
N PRO A 95 6.74 -32.96 13.34
CA PRO A 95 6.81 -32.63 11.91
C PRO A 95 5.48 -32.02 11.44
N LEU A 96 5.57 -31.01 10.58
CA LEU A 96 4.40 -30.40 9.94
C LEU A 96 3.80 -31.37 8.88
N PRO A 97 2.46 -31.39 8.70
CA PRO A 97 1.84 -32.11 7.59
C PRO A 97 2.19 -31.46 6.23
N PRO A 98 1.95 -32.14 5.10
CA PRO A 98 2.38 -31.65 3.78
C PRO A 98 1.83 -30.27 3.41
N ILE A 99 2.72 -29.36 3.04
CA ILE A 99 2.42 -28.02 2.54
C ILE A 99 2.87 -27.94 1.08
N ALA A 100 1.95 -27.69 0.16
CA ALA A 100 2.25 -27.61 -1.28
C ALA A 100 2.97 -26.30 -1.64
N SER A 101 2.64 -25.20 -0.97
CA SER A 101 3.30 -23.91 -1.18
C SER A 101 3.13 -22.94 -0.01
N LEU A 102 4.13 -22.08 0.16
CA LEU A 102 4.10 -20.88 1.00
C LEU A 102 4.44 -19.69 0.10
N LYS A 103 3.53 -18.72 0.02
CA LYS A 103 3.74 -17.42 -0.62
C LYS A 103 3.93 -16.36 0.47
N MET A 104 4.94 -15.49 0.40
CA MET A 104 5.18 -14.55 1.49
C MET A 104 5.76 -13.19 1.10
N GLY A 105 5.40 -12.17 1.87
CA GLY A 105 6.07 -10.87 1.89
C GLY A 105 6.97 -10.76 3.11
N THR A 106 8.08 -10.03 2.99
CA THR A 106 9.02 -9.84 4.09
C THR A 106 9.55 -8.42 4.15
N THR A 107 9.62 -7.89 5.38
CA THR A 107 10.20 -6.57 5.68
C THR A 107 11.70 -6.64 6.01
N VAL A 108 12.30 -7.84 6.09
CA VAL A 108 13.68 -8.07 6.55
C VAL A 108 14.71 -7.17 5.86
N ALA A 109 14.71 -7.08 4.54
CA ALA A 109 15.64 -6.23 3.80
C ALA A 109 15.38 -4.74 3.96
N THR A 110 14.10 -4.34 4.05
CA THR A 110 13.71 -2.93 4.30
C THR A 110 14.21 -2.50 5.68
N ASN A 111 14.07 -3.36 6.69
CA ASN A 111 14.55 -3.13 8.04
C ASN A 111 16.09 -3.12 8.10
N ALA A 112 16.77 -4.08 7.46
CA ALA A 112 18.23 -4.11 7.38
C ALA A 112 18.82 -2.85 6.70
N LEU A 113 18.14 -2.32 5.68
CA LEU A 113 18.52 -1.08 5.00
C LEU A 113 18.30 0.17 5.88
N LEU A 114 17.21 0.22 6.64
CA LEU A 114 16.91 1.30 7.60
C LEU A 114 17.87 1.29 8.80
N GLU A 115 18.13 0.12 9.37
CA GLU A 115 18.98 -0.09 10.55
C GLU A 115 20.48 -0.15 10.24
N ARG A 116 20.87 -0.15 8.95
CA ARG A 116 22.27 -0.31 8.48
C ARG A 116 22.92 -1.62 8.91
N LYS A 117 22.15 -2.70 8.94
CA LYS A 117 22.60 -4.06 9.29
C LYS A 117 22.78 -4.94 8.05
N GLY A 118 23.42 -4.41 7.00
CA GLY A 118 23.75 -5.14 5.77
C GLY A 118 25.05 -5.94 5.83
N GLU A 119 25.39 -6.62 4.74
CA GLU A 119 26.68 -7.27 4.56
C GLU A 119 27.78 -6.26 4.18
N ARG A 120 29.00 -6.45 4.72
CA ARG A 120 30.12 -5.53 4.46
C ARG A 120 30.51 -5.55 2.98
N THR A 121 30.29 -4.43 2.30
CA THR A 121 30.34 -4.33 0.83
C THR A 121 31.54 -3.51 0.32
N VAL A 122 32.21 -4.04 -0.70
CA VAL A 122 33.22 -3.35 -1.53
C VAL A 122 32.58 -2.85 -2.82
N LEU A 123 32.92 -1.64 -3.26
CA LEU A 123 32.59 -1.13 -4.59
C LEU A 123 33.82 -1.25 -5.52
N VAL A 124 33.71 -2.02 -6.60
CA VAL A 124 34.69 -2.00 -7.72
C VAL A 124 34.11 -1.13 -8.82
N ILE A 125 34.82 -0.07 -9.21
CA ILE A 125 34.34 0.95 -10.15
C ILE A 125 35.48 1.41 -11.06
N THR A 126 35.17 1.93 -12.24
CA THR A 126 36.17 2.46 -13.18
C THR A 126 37.05 3.53 -12.53
N GLU A 127 38.36 3.49 -12.81
CA GLU A 127 39.33 4.49 -12.33
C GLU A 127 38.91 5.94 -12.62
N GLY A 128 39.04 6.82 -11.62
CA GLY A 128 38.62 8.21 -11.64
C GLY A 128 37.12 8.42 -11.34
N PHE A 129 36.39 7.38 -10.94
CA PHE A 129 34.95 7.43 -10.61
C PHE A 129 34.64 6.92 -9.19
N GLY A 130 35.63 6.68 -8.33
CA GLY A 130 35.45 6.17 -6.97
C GLY A 130 34.45 6.95 -6.11
N ASP A 131 34.41 8.28 -6.25
CA ASP A 131 33.47 9.16 -5.53
C ASP A 131 32.11 9.34 -6.22
N ALA A 132 31.85 8.73 -7.39
CA ALA A 132 30.67 9.03 -8.20
C ALA A 132 29.34 8.78 -7.46
N LEU A 133 29.24 7.70 -6.67
CA LEU A 133 28.05 7.39 -5.88
C LEU A 133 27.91 8.33 -4.66
N ARG A 134 29.03 8.74 -4.06
CA ARG A 134 29.06 9.70 -2.95
C ARG A 134 28.60 11.11 -3.38
N ILE A 135 29.07 11.57 -4.54
CA ILE A 135 28.69 12.87 -5.14
C ILE A 135 27.23 12.83 -5.63
N GLY A 136 26.86 11.76 -6.33
CA GLY A 136 25.54 11.60 -6.93
C GLY A 136 25.14 12.75 -7.87
N TYR A 137 23.90 13.22 -7.74
CA TYR A 137 23.34 14.28 -8.58
C TYR A 137 23.45 15.69 -7.99
N GLN A 138 24.11 15.87 -6.83
CA GLN A 138 24.22 17.15 -6.12
C GLN A 138 22.87 17.84 -5.80
N GLU A 139 21.80 17.04 -5.67
CA GLU A 139 20.45 17.52 -5.35
C GLU A 139 20.40 18.25 -4.00
N ARG A 140 19.67 19.37 -3.93
CA ARG A 140 19.41 20.10 -2.67
C ARG A 140 17.91 20.05 -2.34
N PRO A 141 17.38 18.91 -1.83
CA PRO A 141 15.95 18.74 -1.56
C PRO A 141 15.41 19.77 -0.54
N SER A 142 16.26 20.21 0.39
CA SER A 142 16.00 21.34 1.27
C SER A 142 16.88 22.53 0.87
N LEU A 143 16.42 23.30 -0.13
CA LEU A 143 17.15 24.43 -0.73
C LEU A 143 17.75 25.42 0.29
N PHE A 144 17.05 25.63 1.40
CA PHE A 144 17.45 26.57 2.46
C PHE A 144 18.18 25.92 3.65
N SER A 145 18.46 24.61 3.62
CA SER A 145 19.32 24.03 4.66
C SER A 145 20.75 24.52 4.49
N HIS A 146 21.34 25.03 5.57
CA HIS A 146 22.75 25.46 5.58
C HIS A 146 23.70 24.25 5.64
N ARG A 147 23.24 23.13 6.21
CA ARG A 147 23.95 21.84 6.25
C ARG A 147 23.38 20.91 5.18
N ILE A 148 24.24 20.39 4.32
CA ILE A 148 23.86 19.35 3.35
C ILE A 148 24.19 18.00 4.00
N ASP A 149 23.17 17.20 4.29
CA ASP A 149 23.37 15.83 4.74
C ASP A 149 23.60 14.93 3.53
N LEU A 150 24.84 14.46 3.38
CA LEU A 150 25.23 13.57 2.30
C LEU A 150 24.53 12.19 2.45
N PRO A 151 24.32 11.45 1.34
CA PRO A 151 23.87 10.07 1.42
C PRO A 151 24.83 9.23 2.26
N SER A 152 24.29 8.46 3.21
CA SER A 152 25.04 7.43 3.91
C SER A 152 25.40 6.31 2.93
N LEU A 153 26.69 6.06 2.75
CA LEU A 153 27.20 5.03 1.86
C LEU A 153 26.91 3.63 2.44
N LEU A 154 26.62 2.67 1.56
CA LEU A 154 26.44 1.25 1.90
C LEU A 154 27.70 0.41 1.69
N TYR A 155 28.69 0.96 0.98
CA TYR A 155 30.01 0.36 0.80
C TYR A 155 31.01 1.04 1.74
N GLU A 156 31.99 0.27 2.24
CA GLU A 156 33.05 0.77 3.13
C GLU A 156 34.38 0.98 2.41
N ARG A 157 34.61 0.27 1.30
CA ARG A 157 35.85 0.30 0.52
C ARG A 157 35.53 0.46 -0.97
N VAL A 158 36.37 1.24 -1.65
CA VAL A 158 36.35 1.39 -3.11
C VAL A 158 37.62 0.78 -3.68
N ILE A 159 37.50 0.06 -4.79
CA ILE A 159 38.58 -0.39 -5.65
C ILE A 159 38.37 0.29 -7.00
N GLU A 160 39.31 1.14 -7.39
CA GLU A 160 39.29 1.81 -8.68
C GLU A 160 39.98 0.93 -9.72
N ALA A 161 39.18 0.15 -10.45
CA ALA A 161 39.65 -0.76 -11.49
C ALA A 161 40.17 0.05 -12.69
N ARG A 162 41.43 -0.19 -13.02
CA ARG A 162 42.10 0.40 -14.19
C ARG A 162 41.58 -0.24 -15.47
N GLU A 163 40.54 0.38 -16.01
CA GLU A 163 39.87 0.03 -17.26
C GLU A 163 39.22 1.29 -17.88
N ARG A 164 38.90 1.27 -19.18
CA ARG A 164 37.99 2.24 -19.78
C ARG A 164 37.39 1.71 -21.08
N VAL A 165 36.06 1.71 -21.18
CA VAL A 165 35.30 1.61 -22.43
C VAL A 165 34.60 2.95 -22.71
N ASP A 166 34.47 3.35 -23.98
CA ASP A 166 33.72 4.55 -24.39
C ASP A 166 32.23 4.26 -24.68
N ALA A 167 31.44 5.31 -24.95
CA ALA A 167 30.01 5.19 -25.24
C ALA A 167 29.67 4.44 -26.55
N LYS A 168 30.66 4.20 -27.42
CA LYS A 168 30.56 3.46 -28.69
C LYS A 168 31.07 2.01 -28.58
N GLY A 169 31.70 1.65 -27.47
CA GLY A 169 32.23 0.31 -27.20
C GLY A 169 33.72 0.16 -27.51
N ASN A 170 34.42 1.25 -27.82
CA ASN A 170 35.87 1.20 -28.01
C ASN A 170 36.53 1.03 -26.63
N VAL A 171 37.38 0.02 -26.50
CA VAL A 171 38.24 -0.14 -25.32
C VAL A 171 39.36 0.90 -25.42
N LEU A 172 39.31 1.91 -24.56
CA LEU A 172 40.34 2.95 -24.44
C LEU A 172 41.48 2.50 -23.51
N LEU A 173 41.15 1.67 -22.51
CA LEU A 173 42.10 1.03 -21.62
C LEU A 173 41.59 -0.38 -21.27
N PRO A 174 42.36 -1.45 -21.52
CA PRO A 174 41.96 -2.80 -21.14
C PRO A 174 41.92 -2.94 -19.62
N LEU A 175 41.12 -3.88 -19.12
CA LEU A 175 41.06 -4.20 -17.69
C LEU A 175 42.39 -4.78 -17.18
N ASP A 176 42.99 -4.12 -16.18
CA ASP A 176 44.12 -4.65 -15.41
C ASP A 176 43.63 -5.75 -14.44
N ALA A 177 43.49 -6.97 -14.96
CA ALA A 177 42.97 -8.12 -14.23
C ALA A 177 43.83 -8.48 -13.00
N ASP A 178 45.16 -8.37 -13.11
CA ASP A 178 46.08 -8.66 -12.01
C ASP A 178 45.94 -7.66 -10.86
N ALA A 179 45.77 -6.36 -11.16
CA ALA A 179 45.46 -5.36 -10.14
C ALA A 179 44.13 -5.66 -9.45
N VAL A 180 43.07 -5.90 -10.22
CA VAL A 180 41.74 -6.22 -9.68
C VAL A 180 41.78 -7.48 -8.81
N HIS A 181 42.53 -8.53 -9.19
CA HIS A 181 42.70 -9.72 -8.36
C HIS A 181 43.43 -9.42 -7.03
N ARG A 182 44.53 -8.67 -7.06
CA ARG A 182 45.27 -8.29 -5.83
C ARG A 182 44.39 -7.48 -4.88
N ASP A 183 43.68 -6.49 -5.39
CA ASP A 183 42.88 -5.58 -4.57
C ASP A 183 41.63 -6.27 -4.01
N LEU A 184 41.01 -7.15 -4.79
CA LEU A 184 39.92 -8.01 -4.30
C LEU A 184 40.39 -9.01 -3.25
N ARG A 185 41.55 -9.65 -3.43
CA ARG A 185 42.17 -10.51 -2.41
C ARG A 185 42.40 -9.75 -1.10
N ALA A 186 43.03 -8.57 -1.18
CA ALA A 186 43.28 -7.71 -0.01
C ALA A 186 41.99 -7.19 0.66
N ALA A 187 40.87 -7.11 -0.07
CA ALA A 187 39.56 -6.83 0.52
C ALA A 187 38.93 -8.07 1.16
N PHE A 188 39.00 -9.23 0.51
CA PHE A 188 38.53 -10.50 1.07
C PHE A 188 39.25 -10.86 2.38
N ASP A 189 40.57 -10.68 2.42
CA ASP A 189 41.41 -10.95 3.59
C ASP A 189 41.12 -9.95 4.74
N ALA A 190 40.66 -8.72 4.41
CA ALA A 190 40.13 -7.73 5.35
C ALA A 190 38.68 -7.99 5.81
N GLY A 191 38.15 -9.20 5.55
CA GLY A 191 36.85 -9.66 6.02
C GLY A 191 35.65 -9.18 5.21
N PHE A 192 35.83 -8.67 3.99
CA PHE A 192 34.71 -8.36 3.10
C PHE A 192 34.17 -9.63 2.43
N ARG A 193 32.84 -9.74 2.30
CA ARG A 193 32.16 -10.91 1.71
C ARG A 193 31.13 -10.55 0.63
N ALA A 194 30.82 -9.27 0.47
CA ALA A 194 30.02 -8.76 -0.65
C ALA A 194 30.82 -7.77 -1.51
N VAL A 195 30.63 -7.84 -2.82
CA VAL A 195 31.19 -6.90 -3.79
C VAL A 195 30.16 -6.46 -4.83
N ALA A 196 30.14 -5.17 -5.13
CA ALA A 196 29.38 -4.54 -6.20
C ALA A 196 30.33 -4.06 -7.30
N ILE A 197 30.13 -4.49 -8.54
CA ILE A 197 31.00 -4.17 -9.69
C ILE A 197 30.24 -3.28 -10.66
N VAL A 198 30.73 -2.06 -10.90
CA VAL A 198 30.03 -0.99 -11.64
C VAL A 198 30.99 -0.24 -12.56
N PHE A 199 31.01 -0.57 -13.85
CA PHE A 199 31.87 0.11 -14.83
C PHE A 199 31.11 1.10 -15.70
N LEU A 200 31.83 2.12 -16.17
CA LEU A 200 31.33 3.12 -17.11
C LEU A 200 30.93 2.41 -18.42
N HIS A 201 29.73 2.69 -18.93
CA HIS A 201 29.13 1.99 -20.07
C HIS A 201 28.95 0.46 -19.93
N GLY A 202 29.21 -0.13 -18.74
CA GLY A 202 29.04 -1.57 -18.47
C GLY A 202 27.66 -2.12 -18.80
N TYR A 203 26.60 -1.30 -18.66
CA TYR A 203 25.22 -1.62 -19.06
C TYR A 203 25.05 -2.02 -20.54
N ARG A 204 26.00 -1.64 -21.41
CA ARG A 204 26.01 -1.93 -22.85
C ARG A 204 27.19 -2.78 -23.28
N TYR A 205 28.36 -2.56 -22.67
CA TYR A 205 29.61 -3.26 -23.00
C TYR A 205 30.10 -4.03 -21.76
N THR A 206 29.54 -5.22 -21.58
CA THR A 206 29.58 -5.99 -20.33
C THR A 206 30.89 -6.74 -20.07
N GLY A 207 31.81 -6.77 -21.05
CA GLY A 207 33.00 -7.63 -21.03
C GLY A 207 33.91 -7.44 -19.82
N HIS A 208 34.29 -6.19 -19.51
CA HIS A 208 35.12 -5.89 -18.33
C HIS A 208 34.41 -6.24 -17.01
N GLU A 209 33.12 -5.94 -16.87
CA GLU A 209 32.36 -6.28 -15.66
C GLU A 209 32.30 -7.79 -15.43
N ARG A 210 32.11 -8.59 -16.49
CA ARG A 210 32.12 -10.06 -16.41
C ARG A 210 33.48 -10.61 -16.01
N ALA A 211 34.57 -10.05 -16.54
CA ALA A 211 35.92 -10.45 -16.17
C ALA A 211 36.21 -10.15 -14.69
N ALA A 212 35.91 -8.93 -14.22
CA ALA A 212 36.03 -8.56 -12.81
C ALA A 212 35.14 -9.44 -11.89
N ALA A 213 33.94 -9.82 -12.35
CA ALA A 213 33.06 -10.72 -11.61
C ALA A 213 33.56 -12.18 -11.57
N GLY A 214 34.29 -12.64 -12.58
CA GLY A 214 35.02 -13.91 -12.55
C GLY A 214 36.09 -13.87 -11.45
N ILE A 215 36.97 -12.87 -11.51
CA ILE A 215 38.06 -12.66 -10.53
C ILE A 215 37.52 -12.60 -9.09
N ALA A 216 36.40 -11.91 -8.85
CA ALA A 216 35.79 -11.86 -7.51
C ALA A 216 35.31 -13.23 -7.01
N ARG A 217 34.74 -14.06 -7.89
CA ARG A 217 34.34 -15.44 -7.54
C ARG A 217 35.56 -16.33 -7.30
N ASP A 218 36.61 -16.20 -8.11
CA ASP A 218 37.88 -16.93 -7.96
C ASP A 218 38.63 -16.55 -6.67
N VAL A 219 38.51 -15.30 -6.22
CA VAL A 219 38.99 -14.85 -4.91
C VAL A 219 38.22 -15.50 -3.76
N GLY A 220 36.94 -15.84 -3.99
CA GLY A 220 36.07 -16.54 -3.03
C GLY A 220 34.94 -15.68 -2.45
N PHE A 221 34.59 -14.54 -3.06
CA PHE A 221 33.45 -13.73 -2.59
C PHE A 221 32.12 -14.48 -2.75
N PRO A 222 31.37 -14.75 -1.66
CA PRO A 222 30.09 -15.45 -1.75
C PRO A 222 28.98 -14.59 -2.38
N GLN A 223 29.09 -13.26 -2.34
CA GLN A 223 28.16 -12.34 -3.00
C GLN A 223 28.90 -11.42 -3.98
N VAL A 224 28.55 -11.53 -5.27
CA VAL A 224 29.09 -10.72 -6.36
C VAL A 224 27.91 -10.15 -7.16
N SER A 225 27.64 -8.86 -7.01
CA SER A 225 26.60 -8.13 -7.74
C SER A 225 27.21 -7.31 -8.86
N VAL A 226 26.72 -7.50 -10.09
CA VAL A 226 27.32 -6.92 -11.30
C VAL A 226 26.33 -5.96 -11.97
N SER A 227 26.76 -4.76 -12.33
CA SER A 227 25.82 -3.67 -12.61
C SER A 227 24.96 -3.89 -13.86
N HIS A 228 25.49 -4.53 -14.91
CA HIS A 228 24.70 -4.92 -16.08
C HIS A 228 23.72 -6.07 -15.84
N GLU A 229 23.89 -6.87 -14.78
CA GLU A 229 22.95 -7.92 -14.39
C GLU A 229 21.84 -7.39 -13.48
N VAL A 230 22.18 -6.44 -12.60
CA VAL A 230 21.25 -5.86 -11.61
C VAL A 230 20.41 -4.72 -12.18
N SER A 231 21.00 -3.83 -12.99
CA SER A 231 20.32 -2.65 -13.55
C SER A 231 20.92 -2.28 -14.91
N PRO A 232 20.48 -2.91 -16.02
CA PRO A 232 21.04 -2.75 -17.38
C PRO A 232 20.71 -1.41 -18.07
N LEU A 233 20.83 -0.30 -17.33
CA LEU A 233 20.40 1.04 -17.71
C LEU A 233 21.55 2.06 -17.62
N VAL A 234 21.52 3.06 -18.51
CA VAL A 234 22.66 3.96 -18.80
C VAL A 234 23.23 4.73 -17.59
N LYS A 235 22.37 5.23 -16.68
CA LYS A 235 22.77 6.18 -15.61
C LYS A 235 23.68 5.53 -14.55
N LEU A 236 24.97 5.88 -14.54
CA LEU A 236 25.99 5.30 -13.64
C LEU A 236 25.60 5.36 -12.16
N VAL A 237 25.14 6.51 -11.65
CA VAL A 237 24.82 6.67 -10.22
C VAL A 237 23.66 5.75 -9.81
N GLY A 238 22.50 5.86 -10.48
CA GLY A 238 21.34 5.03 -10.15
C GLY A 238 21.60 3.53 -10.33
N ARG A 239 22.32 3.13 -11.39
CA ARG A 239 22.75 1.75 -11.61
C ARG A 239 23.70 1.28 -10.49
N GLY A 240 24.69 2.09 -10.14
CA GLY A 240 25.70 1.75 -9.14
C GLY A 240 25.12 1.65 -7.73
N ASP A 241 24.31 2.63 -7.29
CA ASP A 241 23.65 2.56 -5.99
C ASP A 241 22.78 1.29 -5.88
N THR A 242 22.04 0.93 -6.94
CA THR A 242 21.23 -0.30 -6.98
C THR A 242 22.09 -1.56 -6.87
N THR A 243 23.23 -1.59 -7.55
CA THR A 243 24.18 -2.73 -7.51
C THR A 243 24.80 -2.88 -6.12
N VAL A 244 25.08 -1.78 -5.43
CA VAL A 244 25.54 -1.77 -4.04
C VAL A 244 24.43 -2.25 -3.09
N VAL A 245 23.18 -1.80 -3.27
CA VAL A 245 22.05 -2.26 -2.44
C VAL A 245 21.83 -3.77 -2.59
N ASP A 246 21.94 -4.31 -3.80
CA ASP A 246 21.87 -5.76 -4.04
C ASP A 246 22.97 -6.52 -3.30
N ALA A 247 24.23 -6.08 -3.42
CA ALA A 247 25.37 -6.69 -2.71
C ALA A 247 25.21 -6.63 -1.18
N TYR A 248 24.69 -5.51 -0.67
CA TYR A 248 24.51 -5.24 0.76
C TYR A 248 23.38 -6.06 1.39
N LEU A 249 22.30 -6.35 0.64
CA LEU A 249 21.09 -7.00 1.16
C LEU A 249 20.92 -8.48 0.79
N SER A 250 21.36 -8.89 -0.40
CA SER A 250 21.16 -10.28 -0.88
C SER A 250 21.67 -11.36 0.09
N PRO A 251 22.81 -11.21 0.78
CA PRO A 251 23.29 -12.19 1.77
C PRO A 251 22.34 -12.39 2.95
N ILE A 252 21.66 -11.33 3.39
CA ILE A 252 20.71 -11.38 4.53
C ILE A 252 19.41 -12.03 4.11
N LEU A 253 18.91 -11.67 2.92
CA LEU A 253 17.74 -12.34 2.36
C LEU A 253 18.00 -13.82 2.15
N ARG A 254 19.15 -14.21 1.60
CA ARG A 254 19.49 -15.62 1.40
C ARG A 254 19.49 -16.37 2.74
N ARG A 255 20.20 -15.87 3.77
CA ARG A 255 20.14 -16.46 5.13
C ARG A 255 18.72 -16.60 5.69
N TYR A 256 17.83 -15.64 5.41
CA TYR A 256 16.42 -15.70 5.83
C TYR A 256 15.61 -16.74 5.02
N VAL A 257 15.80 -16.78 3.70
CA VAL A 257 15.17 -17.75 2.79
C VAL A 257 15.60 -19.17 3.17
N ASP A 258 16.91 -19.40 3.31
CA ASP A 258 17.50 -20.69 3.67
C ASP A 258 16.94 -21.18 5.02
N ALA A 259 16.85 -20.31 6.03
CA ALA A 259 16.27 -20.64 7.33
C ALA A 259 14.76 -20.97 7.30
N VAL A 260 14.03 -20.55 6.26
CA VAL A 260 12.63 -20.99 6.00
C VAL A 260 12.61 -22.30 5.21
N VAL A 261 13.50 -22.47 4.23
CA VAL A 261 13.67 -23.73 3.46
C VAL A 261 14.02 -24.89 4.39
N ASP A 262 15.00 -24.72 5.28
CA ASP A 262 15.44 -25.74 6.24
C ASP A 262 14.31 -26.23 7.16
N ARG A 263 13.32 -25.38 7.42
CA ARG A 263 12.14 -25.68 8.24
C ARG A 263 10.96 -26.23 7.43
N LEU A 264 10.99 -26.12 6.10
CA LEU A 264 9.92 -26.48 5.16
C LEU A 264 10.46 -27.13 3.86
N PRO A 265 11.29 -28.19 3.93
CA PRO A 265 12.11 -28.65 2.80
C PRO A 265 11.31 -29.10 1.56
N ASP A 266 10.12 -29.69 1.77
CA ASP A 266 9.25 -30.17 0.68
C ASP A 266 8.25 -29.11 0.15
N THR A 267 8.38 -27.84 0.57
CA THR A 267 7.41 -26.78 0.27
C THR A 267 7.90 -25.85 -0.84
N ARG A 268 7.06 -25.56 -1.84
CA ARG A 268 7.36 -24.52 -2.84
C ARG A 268 7.28 -23.13 -2.21
N LEU A 269 8.40 -22.42 -2.12
CA LEU A 269 8.49 -21.10 -1.51
C LEU A 269 8.48 -19.98 -2.58
N PHE A 270 7.55 -19.05 -2.45
CA PHE A 270 7.46 -17.87 -3.30
C PHE A 270 7.53 -16.59 -2.49
N PHE A 271 8.28 -15.62 -2.98
CA PHE A 271 8.44 -14.31 -2.36
C PHE A 271 7.78 -13.23 -3.21
N MET A 272 7.04 -12.33 -2.56
CA MET A 272 6.51 -11.13 -3.18
C MET A 272 7.66 -10.18 -3.54
N GLN A 273 7.65 -9.69 -4.77
CA GLN A 273 8.56 -8.67 -5.27
C GLN A 273 7.89 -7.29 -5.21
N SER A 274 8.71 -6.26 -5.10
CA SER A 274 8.33 -4.85 -5.11
C SER A 274 7.57 -4.43 -6.38
N ASN A 275 7.68 -5.21 -7.46
CA ASN A 275 7.05 -4.96 -8.76
C ASN A 275 5.57 -5.42 -8.85
N GLY A 276 5.04 -6.09 -7.81
CA GLY A 276 3.68 -6.64 -7.74
C GLY A 276 3.53 -8.09 -8.24
N GLY A 277 4.61 -8.84 -8.38
CA GLY A 277 4.63 -10.25 -8.74
C GLY A 277 5.28 -11.13 -7.67
N LEU A 278 5.09 -12.44 -7.81
CA LEU A 278 5.85 -13.45 -7.07
C LEU A 278 7.09 -13.87 -7.86
N THR A 279 8.09 -14.36 -7.15
CA THR A 279 9.22 -15.13 -7.69
C THR A 279 9.58 -16.28 -6.75
N ASP A 280 10.19 -17.34 -7.28
CA ASP A 280 10.72 -18.46 -6.50
C ASP A 280 11.84 -18.03 -5.54
N ALA A 281 11.97 -18.71 -4.40
CA ALA A 281 13.03 -18.53 -3.41
C ALA A 281 14.46 -18.44 -4.01
N GLY A 282 14.79 -19.28 -4.98
CA GLY A 282 16.12 -19.28 -5.63
C GLY A 282 16.38 -18.05 -6.50
N CYS A 283 15.31 -17.40 -6.97
CA CYS A 283 15.36 -16.22 -7.84
C CYS A 283 15.25 -14.89 -7.07
N PHE A 284 14.87 -14.90 -5.80
CA PHE A 284 14.62 -13.69 -5.00
C PHE A 284 15.92 -12.95 -4.64
N ARG A 285 16.00 -11.64 -4.97
CA ARG A 285 17.21 -10.81 -4.79
C ARG A 285 17.02 -9.67 -3.78
N GLY A 286 18.13 -9.13 -3.29
CA GLY A 286 18.23 -8.04 -2.32
C GLY A 286 17.31 -6.87 -2.63
N TRP A 287 17.38 -6.36 -3.86
CA TRP A 287 16.64 -5.18 -4.30
C TRP A 287 15.15 -5.43 -4.60
N ASP A 288 14.77 -6.67 -4.97
CA ASP A 288 13.39 -7.06 -5.27
C ASP A 288 12.47 -7.05 -4.05
N SER A 289 13.05 -7.16 -2.84
CA SER A 289 12.31 -7.34 -1.58
C SER A 289 11.80 -6.03 -0.93
N ILE A 290 12.33 -4.88 -1.36
CA ILE A 290 12.19 -3.60 -0.65
C ILE A 290 10.79 -3.01 -0.86
N LEU A 291 9.99 -2.93 0.21
CA LEU A 291 8.56 -2.59 0.17
C LEU A 291 7.67 -3.68 -0.50
N SER A 292 8.10 -4.95 -0.48
CA SER A 292 7.30 -6.08 -1.02
C SER A 292 5.98 -6.35 -0.29
N GLY A 293 5.91 -6.19 1.05
CA GLY A 293 4.67 -6.42 1.82
C GLY A 293 3.48 -5.59 1.32
N PRO A 294 3.58 -4.24 1.29
CA PRO A 294 2.54 -3.36 0.74
C PRO A 294 2.17 -3.67 -0.73
N ALA A 295 3.09 -4.22 -1.53
CA ALA A 295 2.78 -4.64 -2.90
C ALA A 295 1.73 -5.76 -2.94
N GLY A 296 1.76 -6.69 -1.98
CA GLY A 296 0.71 -7.70 -1.81
C GLY A 296 -0.66 -7.09 -1.53
N GLY A 297 -0.72 -6.04 -0.70
CA GLY A 297 -1.95 -5.29 -0.42
C GLY A 297 -2.54 -4.63 -1.66
N VAL A 298 -1.70 -3.98 -2.47
CA VAL A 298 -2.11 -3.34 -3.74
C VAL A 298 -2.58 -4.38 -4.76
N VAL A 299 -1.89 -5.52 -4.89
CA VAL A 299 -2.33 -6.63 -5.76
C VAL A 299 -3.67 -7.19 -5.31
N GLY A 300 -3.85 -7.41 -3.99
CA GLY A 300 -5.11 -7.82 -3.38
C GLY A 300 -6.24 -6.87 -3.72
N ALA A 301 -6.08 -5.58 -3.42
CA ALA A 301 -7.06 -4.53 -3.69
C ALA A 301 -7.47 -4.45 -5.16
N VAL A 302 -6.52 -4.52 -6.10
CA VAL A 302 -6.80 -4.51 -7.54
C VAL A 302 -7.57 -5.75 -7.97
N ALA A 303 -7.16 -6.93 -7.52
CA ALA A 303 -7.79 -8.19 -7.91
C ALA A 303 -9.23 -8.28 -7.34
N THR A 304 -9.45 -7.92 -6.08
CA THR A 304 -10.80 -7.91 -5.48
C THR A 304 -11.70 -6.85 -6.10
N ALA A 305 -11.17 -5.66 -6.40
CA ALA A 305 -11.93 -4.60 -7.06
C ALA A 305 -12.40 -5.00 -8.47
N LYS A 306 -11.56 -5.70 -9.24
CA LYS A 306 -11.91 -6.22 -10.57
C LYS A 306 -13.06 -7.22 -10.54
N ARG A 307 -13.15 -8.10 -9.53
CA ARG A 307 -14.26 -9.05 -9.39
C ARG A 307 -15.62 -8.34 -9.23
N VAL A 308 -15.63 -7.15 -8.63
CA VAL A 308 -16.82 -6.28 -8.47
C VAL A 308 -16.98 -5.31 -9.66
N GLY A 309 -16.13 -5.39 -10.69
CA GLY A 309 -16.22 -4.57 -11.91
C GLY A 309 -15.57 -3.18 -11.82
N PHE A 310 -14.64 -2.95 -10.87
CA PHE A 310 -13.93 -1.68 -10.73
C PHE A 310 -12.49 -1.74 -11.24
N ASP A 311 -12.23 -1.20 -12.43
CA ASP A 311 -10.88 -1.07 -13.02
C ASP A 311 -10.13 0.22 -12.66
N LYS A 312 -10.76 1.10 -11.86
CA LYS A 312 -10.22 2.40 -11.45
C LYS A 312 -10.35 2.57 -9.94
N ILE A 313 -9.25 2.36 -9.22
CA ILE A 313 -9.23 2.44 -7.75
C ILE A 313 -8.10 3.31 -7.20
N ILE A 314 -8.35 3.84 -5.99
CA ILE A 314 -7.31 4.25 -5.06
C ILE A 314 -7.27 3.18 -3.97
N SER A 315 -6.13 2.51 -3.81
CA SER A 315 -5.89 1.63 -2.66
C SER A 315 -5.56 2.45 -1.42
N PHE A 316 -6.06 2.00 -0.27
CA PHE A 316 -5.89 2.63 1.03
C PHE A 316 -5.73 1.55 2.10
N ASP A 317 -4.49 1.14 2.34
CA ASP A 317 -4.12 0.30 3.48
C ASP A 317 -3.89 1.21 4.69
N MET A 318 -4.53 0.97 5.82
CA MET A 318 -4.20 1.67 7.07
C MET A 318 -4.00 0.69 8.22
N GLY A 319 -2.76 0.67 8.72
CA GLY A 319 -2.34 -0.12 9.86
C GLY A 319 -2.13 0.69 11.13
N GLY A 320 -1.34 0.13 12.06
CA GLY A 320 -0.95 0.81 13.30
C GLY A 320 0.03 1.96 13.06
N THR A 321 1.03 1.78 12.19
CA THR A 321 2.15 2.74 12.08
C THR A 321 1.99 3.73 10.91
N SER A 322 1.41 3.27 9.81
CA SER A 322 1.37 3.99 8.53
C SER A 322 0.10 3.69 7.74
N THR A 323 -0.10 4.49 6.70
CA THR A 323 -1.08 4.27 5.62
C THR A 323 -0.32 4.14 4.31
N ASP A 324 -0.59 3.10 3.53
CA ASP A 324 -0.03 2.92 2.20
C ASP A 324 -1.10 3.15 1.13
N VAL A 325 -0.81 4.04 0.17
CA VAL A 325 -1.74 4.39 -0.91
C VAL A 325 -1.10 4.23 -2.28
N ALA A 326 -1.83 3.63 -3.22
CA ALA A 326 -1.44 3.51 -4.62
C ALA A 326 -2.64 3.69 -5.56
N HIS A 327 -2.38 4.27 -6.74
CA HIS A 327 -3.36 4.48 -7.80
C HIS A 327 -3.32 3.34 -8.82
N TYR A 328 -4.49 2.90 -9.28
CA TYR A 328 -4.62 1.90 -10.34
C TYR A 328 -5.72 2.30 -11.33
N ALA A 329 -5.38 2.28 -12.62
CA ALA A 329 -6.29 2.57 -13.73
C ALA A 329 -5.98 1.66 -14.92
N GLY A 330 -6.45 0.41 -14.89
CA GLY A 330 -6.20 -0.60 -15.94
C GLY A 330 -4.78 -1.21 -15.97
N ALA A 331 -3.77 -0.52 -15.43
CA ALA A 331 -2.42 -1.03 -15.24
C ALA A 331 -1.82 -0.59 -13.90
N PHE A 332 -0.84 -1.33 -13.41
CA PHE A 332 -0.05 -0.96 -12.23
C PHE A 332 0.90 0.19 -12.56
N GLU A 333 0.84 1.28 -11.80
CA GLU A 333 1.87 2.30 -11.84
C GLU A 333 3.17 1.82 -11.19
N ARG A 334 4.29 2.15 -11.83
CA ARG A 334 5.63 1.86 -11.32
C ARG A 334 6.46 3.13 -11.20
N ALA A 335 7.38 3.13 -10.24
CA ALA A 335 8.42 4.14 -10.11
C ALA A 335 9.77 3.50 -10.45
N PHE A 336 10.49 4.09 -11.41
CA PHE A 336 11.78 3.57 -11.88
C PHE A 336 12.97 4.16 -11.15
N GLU A 337 12.84 5.35 -10.57
CA GLU A 337 13.85 5.96 -9.70
C GLU A 337 13.18 6.27 -8.36
N THR A 338 13.71 5.69 -7.29
CA THR A 338 13.15 5.76 -5.94
C THR A 338 14.23 5.99 -4.90
N LYS A 339 13.82 6.37 -3.68
CA LYS A 339 14.74 6.66 -2.59
C LYS A 339 14.22 6.06 -1.29
N VAL A 340 14.91 5.05 -0.78
CA VAL A 340 14.57 4.33 0.46
C VAL A 340 15.74 4.49 1.43
N ALA A 341 15.46 4.87 2.68
CA ALA A 341 16.50 5.18 3.68
C ALA A 341 17.59 6.15 3.16
N ASN A 342 17.23 7.20 2.41
CA ASN A 342 18.15 8.12 1.73
C ASN A 342 19.08 7.50 0.65
N VAL A 343 18.99 6.19 0.39
CA VAL A 343 19.69 5.48 -0.69
C VAL A 343 18.84 5.56 -1.95
N ARG A 344 19.45 5.91 -3.09
CA ARG A 344 18.77 6.00 -4.38
C ARG A 344 18.78 4.62 -5.02
N MET A 345 17.71 4.25 -5.72
CA MET A 345 17.61 2.98 -6.43
C MET A 345 16.94 3.18 -7.78
N ARG A 346 17.39 2.42 -8.79
CA ARG A 346 16.79 2.40 -10.12
C ARG A 346 16.20 1.02 -10.39
N VAL A 347 15.10 0.72 -9.68
CA VAL A 347 14.38 -0.56 -9.72
C VAL A 347 12.88 -0.32 -9.87
N PRO A 348 12.19 -1.10 -10.71
CA PRO A 348 10.77 -0.93 -11.01
C PRO A 348 9.87 -1.42 -9.86
N ILE A 349 9.57 -0.55 -8.89
CA ILE A 349 8.64 -0.86 -7.80
C ILE A 349 7.23 -0.37 -8.13
N LEU A 350 6.19 -1.02 -7.59
CA LEU A 350 4.84 -0.48 -7.53
C LEU A 350 4.86 0.90 -6.87
N ARG A 351 4.13 1.85 -7.45
CA ARG A 351 4.16 3.24 -6.98
C ARG A 351 3.27 3.48 -5.77
N ILE A 352 3.69 2.89 -4.65
CA ILE A 352 3.10 3.03 -3.33
C ILE A 352 3.66 4.28 -2.65
N HIS A 353 2.79 5.08 -2.03
CA HIS A 353 3.18 6.24 -1.23
C HIS A 353 2.77 6.02 0.22
N THR A 354 3.74 5.62 1.04
CA THR A 354 3.55 5.50 2.49
C THR A 354 3.36 6.86 3.14
N VAL A 355 2.47 6.94 4.12
CA VAL A 355 2.16 8.11 4.95
C VAL A 355 2.45 7.77 6.40
N ALA A 356 3.12 8.67 7.12
CA ALA A 356 3.31 8.58 8.57
C ALA A 356 2.02 8.98 9.34
N ALA A 357 0.92 8.31 8.98
CA ALA A 357 -0.40 8.42 9.59
C ALA A 357 -0.93 6.98 9.75
N GLY A 358 -1.28 6.58 10.96
CA GLY A 358 -1.78 5.25 11.31
C GLY A 358 -2.47 5.30 12.67
N GLY A 359 -3.05 4.19 13.13
CA GLY A 359 -3.73 4.16 14.44
C GLY A 359 -2.84 4.60 15.62
N GLY A 360 -1.58 4.21 15.61
CA GLY A 360 -0.55 4.58 16.59
C GLY A 360 0.09 5.96 16.38
N SER A 361 -0.28 6.74 15.36
CA SER A 361 0.27 8.09 15.18
C SER A 361 -0.04 8.97 16.38
N ILE A 362 1.00 9.54 16.98
CA ILE A 362 0.90 10.25 18.25
C ILE A 362 0.17 11.58 18.04
N VAL A 363 -0.76 11.91 18.94
CA VAL A 363 -1.48 13.18 18.95
C VAL A 363 -0.97 14.09 20.07
N ARG A 364 -0.71 15.36 19.76
CA ARG A 364 -0.16 16.34 20.72
C ARG A 364 -0.73 17.73 20.46
N PHE A 365 -0.90 18.51 21.52
CA PHE A 365 -1.14 19.95 21.42
C PHE A 365 0.19 20.70 21.68
N GLN A 366 0.64 21.50 20.71
CA GLN A 366 1.93 22.21 20.83
C GLN A 366 1.88 23.56 20.13
N GLY A 367 2.18 24.63 20.87
CA GLY A 367 2.20 25.99 20.34
C GLY A 367 0.81 26.46 19.87
N GLY A 368 -0.23 26.20 20.66
CA GLY A 368 -1.61 26.60 20.35
C GLY A 368 -2.27 25.83 19.19
N ARG A 369 -1.72 24.67 18.79
CA ARG A 369 -2.17 23.90 17.61
C ARG A 369 -2.17 22.39 17.88
N TYR A 370 -3.18 21.70 17.36
CA TYR A 370 -3.18 20.23 17.26
C TYR A 370 -2.15 19.74 16.24
N ARG A 371 -1.48 18.63 16.55
CA ARG A 371 -0.58 17.88 15.68
C ARG A 371 -0.87 16.38 15.76
N VAL A 372 -0.71 15.69 14.63
CA VAL A 372 -0.82 14.23 14.51
C VAL A 372 0.37 13.72 13.73
N GLY A 373 1.14 12.80 14.29
CA GLY A 373 2.37 12.29 13.69
C GLY A 373 3.49 13.35 13.56
N PRO A 374 4.56 13.07 12.80
CA PRO A 374 4.81 11.81 12.06
C PRO A 374 5.23 10.65 12.96
N GLU A 375 5.56 10.92 14.24
CA GLU A 375 5.90 9.88 15.22
C GLU A 375 4.72 8.93 15.47
N SER A 376 5.03 7.65 15.67
CA SER A 376 4.06 6.60 16.01
C SER A 376 4.50 5.86 17.27
N ALA A 377 3.53 5.43 18.08
CA ALA A 377 3.76 4.60 19.25
C ALA A 377 3.92 3.10 18.92
N GLY A 378 3.68 2.70 17.66
CA GLY A 378 3.81 1.32 17.18
C GLY A 378 2.91 0.32 17.92
N ALA A 379 3.43 -0.87 18.18
CA ALA A 379 2.79 -1.92 18.97
C ALA A 379 3.20 -1.93 20.46
N ASN A 380 4.37 -1.35 20.75
CA ASN A 380 5.01 -1.33 22.06
C ASN A 380 5.80 -0.01 22.18
N PRO A 381 5.45 0.90 23.11
CA PRO A 381 4.35 0.79 24.07
C PRO A 381 2.95 0.83 23.41
N GLY A 382 2.83 1.33 22.17
CA GLY A 382 1.55 1.46 21.47
C GLY A 382 0.67 2.61 22.00
N PRO A 383 -0.59 2.70 21.53
CA PRO A 383 -1.62 3.60 22.07
C PRO A 383 -1.78 3.56 23.59
N ALA A 384 -2.24 4.66 24.20
CA ALA A 384 -2.45 4.73 25.64
C ALA A 384 -3.41 3.63 26.15
N CYS A 385 -4.45 3.31 25.36
CA CYS A 385 -5.41 2.25 25.66
C CYS A 385 -4.81 0.82 25.68
N TYR A 386 -3.58 0.58 25.20
CA TYR A 386 -2.95 -0.75 25.17
C TYR A 386 -2.39 -1.21 26.54
N ARG A 387 -2.60 -0.44 27.62
CA ARG A 387 -2.16 -0.76 29.00
C ARG A 387 -0.62 -0.90 29.17
N ARG A 388 0.17 -0.24 28.32
CA ARG A 388 1.64 -0.33 28.28
C ARG A 388 2.36 1.02 28.51
N GLY A 389 1.67 2.00 29.07
CA GLY A 389 2.24 3.33 29.34
C GLY A 389 2.41 4.23 28.10
N GLY A 390 1.72 3.91 27.00
CA GLY A 390 1.79 4.63 25.73
C GLY A 390 1.25 6.07 25.75
N PRO A 391 1.62 6.90 24.76
CA PRO A 391 1.06 8.24 24.56
C PRO A 391 -0.34 8.18 23.93
N LEU A 392 -1.05 9.31 23.88
CA LEU A 392 -2.29 9.42 23.10
C LEU A 392 -2.00 9.32 21.60
N THR A 393 -2.87 8.60 20.88
CA THR A 393 -2.77 8.32 19.44
C THR A 393 -4.12 8.43 18.72
N VAL A 394 -4.13 8.26 17.40
CA VAL A 394 -5.36 8.21 16.57
C VAL A 394 -6.32 7.09 17.01
N THR A 395 -5.81 5.93 17.45
CA THR A 395 -6.61 4.84 18.04
C THR A 395 -7.31 5.31 19.32
N ASP A 396 -6.60 6.03 20.19
CA ASP A 396 -7.20 6.58 21.42
C ASP A 396 -8.27 7.64 21.09
N CYS A 397 -8.09 8.43 20.03
CA CYS A 397 -9.15 9.31 19.51
C CYS A 397 -10.38 8.51 19.07
N ASN A 398 -10.20 7.43 18.30
CA ASN A 398 -11.30 6.55 17.86
C ASN A 398 -12.03 5.88 19.03
N VAL A 399 -11.33 5.54 20.12
CA VAL A 399 -11.95 5.06 21.37
C VAL A 399 -12.77 6.18 22.03
N MET A 400 -12.22 7.39 22.20
CA MET A 400 -12.92 8.53 22.81
C MET A 400 -14.22 8.90 22.08
N VAL A 401 -14.22 8.91 20.74
CA VAL A 401 -15.42 9.19 19.94
C VAL A 401 -16.36 7.98 19.76
N GLY A 402 -16.05 6.81 20.32
CA GLY A 402 -16.90 5.62 20.26
C GLY A 402 -16.86 4.85 18.93
N LYS A 403 -15.89 5.13 18.05
CA LYS A 403 -15.63 4.34 16.83
C LYS A 403 -15.03 2.97 17.12
N ILE A 404 -14.20 2.86 18.16
CA ILE A 404 -13.71 1.58 18.68
C ILE A 404 -14.34 1.36 20.06
N ALA A 405 -15.06 0.26 20.22
CA ALA A 405 -15.64 -0.14 21.51
C ALA A 405 -14.79 -1.27 22.14
N PRO A 406 -14.25 -1.10 23.37
CA PRO A 406 -13.37 -2.08 24.00
C PRO A 406 -13.91 -3.52 24.04
N ARG A 407 -15.23 -3.68 24.22
CA ARG A 407 -15.90 -5.00 24.30
C ARG A 407 -15.77 -5.86 23.03
N PHE A 408 -15.45 -5.25 21.89
CA PHE A 408 -15.26 -5.94 20.60
C PHE A 408 -13.80 -5.92 20.13
N PHE A 409 -12.88 -5.39 20.94
CA PHE A 409 -11.45 -5.40 20.64
C PHE A 409 -10.79 -6.66 21.23
N PRO A 410 -9.84 -7.32 20.54
CA PRO A 410 -9.15 -8.50 21.06
C PRO A 410 -8.53 -8.29 22.44
N ALA A 411 -8.84 -9.21 23.36
CA ALA A 411 -8.36 -9.20 24.74
C ALA A 411 -6.93 -9.78 24.83
N VAL A 412 -5.94 -9.01 24.39
CA VAL A 412 -4.52 -9.41 24.27
C VAL A 412 -3.55 -8.53 25.07
N PHE A 413 -4.07 -7.69 25.97
CA PHE A 413 -3.32 -6.72 26.77
C PHE A 413 -3.26 -7.11 28.26
N GLY A 414 -2.59 -6.28 29.07
CA GLY A 414 -2.27 -6.61 30.46
C GLY A 414 -1.06 -7.54 30.58
N ALA A 415 -0.65 -7.83 31.82
CA ALA A 415 0.53 -8.66 32.10
C ALA A 415 0.36 -10.11 31.60
N GLU A 416 -0.85 -10.66 31.71
CA GLU A 416 -1.19 -12.03 31.29
C GLU A 416 -1.60 -12.11 29.80
N GLY A 417 -1.90 -10.97 29.17
CA GLY A 417 -2.33 -10.91 27.76
C GLY A 417 -3.78 -11.38 27.54
N ASN A 418 -4.66 -11.09 28.51
CA ASN A 418 -6.08 -11.49 28.57
C ASN A 418 -7.06 -10.31 28.77
N LEU A 419 -6.57 -9.06 28.81
CA LEU A 419 -7.39 -7.87 28.99
C LEU A 419 -7.64 -7.16 27.65
N SER A 420 -8.83 -6.54 27.51
CA SER A 420 -9.10 -5.62 26.40
C SER A 420 -8.49 -4.23 26.66
N ILE A 421 -8.51 -3.37 25.63
CA ILE A 421 -8.06 -1.97 25.69
C ILE A 421 -8.76 -1.17 26.80
N ASP A 422 -8.10 -0.14 27.30
CA ASP A 422 -8.56 0.67 28.44
C ASP A 422 -9.13 2.03 28.01
N GLU A 423 -10.46 2.19 28.12
CA GLU A 423 -11.15 3.47 27.86
C GLU A 423 -10.94 4.49 29.01
N ALA A 424 -10.75 4.04 30.25
CA ALA A 424 -10.57 4.93 31.39
C ALA A 424 -9.24 5.70 31.29
N VAL A 425 -8.16 5.01 30.90
CA VAL A 425 -6.85 5.64 30.61
C VAL A 425 -6.97 6.67 29.48
N VAL A 426 -7.72 6.38 28.42
CA VAL A 426 -7.98 7.35 27.33
C VAL A 426 -8.71 8.58 27.86
N ARG A 427 -9.75 8.39 28.67
CA ARG A 427 -10.54 9.47 29.26
C ARG A 427 -9.73 10.35 30.20
N GLU A 428 -8.90 9.75 31.05
CA GLU A 428 -7.96 10.45 31.94
C GLU A 428 -6.98 11.31 31.14
N ARG A 429 -6.30 10.71 30.16
CA ARG A 429 -5.30 11.39 29.33
C ARG A 429 -5.90 12.52 28.50
N PHE A 430 -7.08 12.35 27.93
CA PHE A 430 -7.79 13.46 27.27
C PHE A 430 -8.24 14.54 28.26
N THR A 431 -8.59 14.20 29.50
CA THR A 431 -8.90 15.19 30.55
C THR A 431 -7.69 16.04 30.92
N VAL A 432 -6.49 15.44 30.97
CA VAL A 432 -5.24 16.20 31.15
C VAL A 432 -4.98 17.12 29.96
N LEU A 433 -5.02 16.60 28.73
CA LEU A 433 -4.81 17.37 27.50
C LEU A 433 -5.84 18.52 27.35
N ALA A 434 -7.08 18.28 27.75
CA ALA A 434 -8.15 19.27 27.77
C ALA A 434 -7.81 20.48 28.66
N ARG A 435 -7.22 20.23 29.85
CA ARG A 435 -6.74 21.26 30.77
C ARG A 435 -5.50 22.00 30.24
N GLU A 436 -4.59 21.29 29.56
CA GLU A 436 -3.41 21.91 28.91
C GLU A 436 -3.83 22.88 27.78
N ILE A 437 -4.87 22.52 27.03
CA ILE A 437 -5.47 23.38 25.99
C ILE A 437 -6.10 24.62 26.63
N ASP A 438 -6.89 24.47 27.70
CA ASP A 438 -7.51 25.60 28.41
C ASP A 438 -6.45 26.52 29.04
N ALA A 439 -5.38 25.99 29.60
CA ALA A 439 -4.29 26.79 30.17
C ALA A 439 -3.55 27.64 29.13
N GLN A 440 -3.62 27.29 27.84
CA GLN A 440 -3.03 28.04 26.73
C GLN A 440 -4.06 28.87 25.93
N GLY A 441 -5.36 28.66 26.16
CA GLY A 441 -6.47 29.28 25.44
C GLY A 441 -7.30 30.22 26.31
N SER A 442 -7.36 31.50 25.94
CA SER A 442 -8.35 32.41 26.54
C SER A 442 -9.74 32.11 25.97
N GLU A 443 -10.73 31.99 26.86
CA GLU A 443 -12.18 31.81 26.61
C GLU A 443 -12.65 30.39 26.22
N THR A 444 -13.25 29.69 27.19
CA THR A 444 -14.22 28.61 26.95
C THR A 444 -15.64 29.18 26.86
N HIS A 445 -16.36 28.90 25.79
CA HIS A 445 -17.81 29.13 25.73
C HIS A 445 -18.54 28.05 26.56
N ALA A 446 -19.30 28.48 27.56
CA ALA A 446 -20.16 27.57 28.33
C ALA A 446 -21.46 27.28 27.54
N THR A 447 -21.65 26.03 27.13
CA THR A 447 -22.95 25.51 26.67
C THR A 447 -23.73 24.95 27.85
N GLY A 448 -25.05 25.11 27.84
CA GLY A 448 -25.95 24.74 28.94
C GLY A 448 -26.25 23.24 29.10
N ASP A 449 -25.28 22.38 28.80
CA ASP A 449 -25.35 20.93 29.05
C ASP A 449 -25.06 20.64 30.55
N ALA A 450 -25.53 19.51 31.07
CA ALA A 450 -25.20 19.06 32.42
C ALA A 450 -23.66 18.84 32.57
N PRO A 451 -23.04 19.08 33.75
CA PRO A 451 -21.58 19.22 33.88
C PRO A 451 -20.76 18.04 33.34
N GLU A 452 -21.22 16.81 33.59
CA GLU A 452 -20.55 15.58 33.16
C GLU A 452 -20.68 15.34 31.64
N THR A 453 -21.86 15.62 31.08
CA THR A 453 -22.14 15.53 29.63
C THR A 453 -21.34 16.59 28.86
N ALA A 454 -21.30 17.83 29.37
CA ALA A 454 -20.49 18.92 28.81
C ALA A 454 -19.00 18.56 28.80
N SER A 455 -18.51 17.98 29.89
CA SER A 455 -17.12 17.49 30.00
C SER A 455 -16.82 16.42 28.95
N ARG A 456 -17.67 15.38 28.84
CA ARG A 456 -17.48 14.29 27.86
C ARG A 456 -17.53 14.80 26.41
N ARG A 457 -18.51 15.64 26.07
CA ARG A 457 -18.63 16.26 24.74
C ARG A 457 -17.35 16.97 24.35
N ARG A 458 -16.77 17.75 25.26
CA ARG A 458 -15.52 18.48 25.01
C ARG A 458 -14.32 17.57 24.74
N LEU A 459 -14.19 16.43 25.43
CA LEU A 459 -13.14 15.45 25.13
C LEU A 459 -13.32 14.82 23.74
N GLN A 460 -14.57 14.56 23.34
CA GLN A 460 -14.91 14.05 22.01
C GLN A 460 -14.64 15.08 20.90
N GLU A 461 -14.88 16.36 21.14
CA GLU A 461 -14.54 17.47 20.23
C GLU A 461 -13.02 17.60 20.00
N ILE A 462 -12.22 17.45 21.07
CA ILE A 462 -10.76 17.44 20.97
C ILE A 462 -10.29 16.22 20.16
N ALA A 463 -10.83 15.03 20.44
CA ALA A 463 -10.52 13.81 19.70
C ALA A 463 -10.90 13.90 18.21
N ASP A 464 -12.11 14.37 17.88
CA ASP A 464 -12.56 14.63 16.50
C ASP A 464 -11.67 15.66 15.80
N GLY A 465 -11.21 16.70 16.51
CA GLY A 465 -10.23 17.66 16.02
C GLY A 465 -8.92 17.02 15.53
N PHE A 466 -8.40 16.05 16.27
CA PHE A 466 -7.24 15.26 15.83
C PHE A 466 -7.58 14.30 14.68
N LEU A 467 -8.75 13.65 14.71
CA LEU A 467 -9.19 12.75 13.64
C LEU A 467 -9.31 13.48 12.29
N ARG A 468 -9.82 14.72 12.27
CA ARG A 468 -9.87 15.57 11.07
C ARG A 468 -8.48 15.85 10.51
N ILE A 469 -7.47 16.05 11.35
CA ILE A 469 -6.08 16.28 10.90
C ILE A 469 -5.49 14.98 10.35
N ALA A 470 -5.71 13.84 11.00
CA ALA A 470 -5.29 12.53 10.50
C ALA A 470 -5.89 12.24 9.11
N VAL A 471 -7.22 12.42 8.97
CA VAL A 471 -7.94 12.28 7.69
C VAL A 471 -7.40 13.24 6.63
N GLN A 472 -7.15 14.51 6.98
CA GLN A 472 -6.62 15.48 6.03
C GLN A 472 -5.19 15.14 5.57
N ASN A 473 -4.34 14.61 6.46
CA ASN A 473 -2.99 14.13 6.10
C ASN A 473 -3.05 12.97 5.12
N MET A 474 -3.92 11.97 5.37
CA MET A 474 -4.14 10.83 4.47
C MET A 474 -4.72 11.27 3.12
N ALA A 475 -5.75 12.13 3.12
CA ALA A 475 -6.35 12.67 1.90
C ALA A 475 -5.34 13.50 1.09
N ASN A 476 -4.45 14.28 1.73
CA ASN A 476 -3.40 15.03 1.02
C ASN A 476 -2.38 14.11 0.34
N ALA A 477 -2.00 12.99 0.97
CA ALA A 477 -1.13 12.01 0.34
C ALA A 477 -1.79 11.35 -0.88
N ILE A 478 -3.09 11.04 -0.80
CA ILE A 478 -3.87 10.55 -1.94
C ILE A 478 -3.86 11.61 -3.06
N LYS A 479 -4.12 12.89 -2.76
CA LYS A 479 -4.09 13.99 -3.75
C LYS A 479 -2.74 14.11 -4.46
N LYS A 480 -1.63 13.91 -3.73
CA LYS A 480 -0.26 13.92 -4.26
C LYS A 480 0.05 12.75 -5.21
N ILE A 481 -0.54 11.57 -5.00
CA ILE A 481 -0.41 10.48 -5.97
C ILE A 481 -1.40 10.55 -7.14
N SER A 482 -2.46 11.36 -7.01
CA SER A 482 -3.59 11.37 -7.95
C SER A 482 -3.81 12.73 -8.64
N ILE A 483 -4.45 13.68 -7.96
CA ILE A 483 -4.85 15.00 -8.49
C ILE A 483 -3.64 15.80 -8.98
N GLU A 484 -2.51 15.77 -8.26
CA GLU A 484 -1.27 16.45 -8.68
C GLU A 484 -0.65 15.87 -9.97
N ARG A 485 -1.18 14.76 -10.49
CA ARG A 485 -0.81 14.14 -11.78
C ARG A 485 -1.94 14.19 -12.82
N GLY A 486 -3.00 14.94 -12.56
CA GLY A 486 -4.14 15.11 -13.48
C GLY A 486 -5.27 14.08 -13.34
N TYR A 487 -5.24 13.19 -12.35
CA TYR A 487 -6.30 12.18 -12.18
C TYR A 487 -7.53 12.74 -11.42
N ASP A 488 -8.72 12.65 -12.04
CA ASP A 488 -10.01 12.96 -11.42
C ASP A 488 -10.49 11.80 -10.53
N VAL A 489 -10.07 11.83 -9.25
CA VAL A 489 -10.38 10.79 -8.26
C VAL A 489 -11.87 10.58 -7.97
N THR A 490 -12.74 11.54 -8.30
CA THR A 490 -14.18 11.43 -8.03
C THR A 490 -14.83 10.26 -8.80
N ARG A 491 -14.18 9.81 -9.89
CA ARG A 491 -14.61 8.67 -10.73
C ARG A 491 -14.10 7.32 -10.25
N TYR A 492 -13.23 7.29 -9.24
CA TYR A 492 -12.55 6.09 -8.75
C TYR A 492 -13.33 5.47 -7.57
N THR A 493 -13.04 4.22 -7.24
CA THR A 493 -13.50 3.58 -5.99
C THR A 493 -12.34 3.57 -5.00
N LEU A 494 -12.59 3.95 -3.74
CA LEU A 494 -11.60 3.83 -2.67
C LEU A 494 -11.60 2.39 -2.16
N CYS A 495 -10.57 1.60 -2.45
CA CYS A 495 -10.45 0.25 -1.90
C CYS A 495 -9.71 0.32 -0.56
N ALA A 496 -10.45 0.21 0.54
CA ALA A 496 -9.95 0.42 1.89
C ALA A 496 -9.73 -0.93 2.60
N PHE A 497 -8.55 -1.08 3.21
CA PHE A 497 -8.12 -2.30 3.91
C PHE A 497 -7.10 -2.00 5.00
N GLY A 498 -6.56 -3.05 5.62
CA GLY A 498 -5.85 -2.96 6.90
C GLY A 498 -6.82 -2.79 8.07
N ALA A 499 -6.36 -3.14 9.29
CA ALA A 499 -7.20 -3.18 10.48
C ALA A 499 -7.85 -1.83 10.86
N ALA A 500 -7.25 -0.72 10.44
CA ALA A 500 -7.76 0.64 10.66
C ALA A 500 -8.38 1.29 9.41
N GLY A 501 -8.27 0.70 8.22
CA GLY A 501 -8.79 1.29 6.98
C GLY A 501 -10.28 1.62 7.04
N GLY A 502 -11.09 0.65 7.47
CA GLY A 502 -12.54 0.81 7.65
C GLY A 502 -12.95 1.87 8.69
N GLN A 503 -12.05 2.28 9.59
CA GLN A 503 -12.35 3.26 10.64
C GLN A 503 -12.38 4.70 10.11
N HIS A 504 -11.68 4.95 8.99
CA HIS A 504 -11.48 6.27 8.41
C HIS A 504 -11.95 6.39 6.94
N ALA A 505 -12.26 5.29 6.27
CA ALA A 505 -12.55 5.24 4.82
C ALA A 505 -13.62 6.26 4.37
N CYS A 506 -14.78 6.34 5.06
CA CYS A 506 -15.82 7.33 4.74
C CYS A 506 -15.32 8.77 4.79
N LEU A 507 -14.63 9.15 5.88
CA LEU A 507 -14.13 10.52 6.07
C LEU A 507 -13.02 10.87 5.06
N VAL A 508 -12.17 9.90 4.69
CA VAL A 508 -11.15 10.07 3.65
C VAL A 508 -11.79 10.23 2.27
N ALA A 509 -12.81 9.41 1.94
CA ALA A 509 -13.56 9.53 0.70
C ALA A 509 -14.30 10.88 0.60
N ASP A 510 -14.96 11.33 1.67
CA ASP A 510 -15.60 12.65 1.76
C ASP A 510 -14.59 13.80 1.54
N ALA A 511 -13.39 13.72 2.13
CA ALA A 511 -12.31 14.71 1.96
C ALA A 511 -11.68 14.73 0.55
N LEU A 512 -11.98 13.72 -0.27
CA LEU A 512 -11.57 13.55 -1.67
C LEU A 512 -12.72 13.78 -2.67
N GLY A 513 -13.97 13.85 -2.21
CA GLY A 513 -15.15 13.88 -3.08
C GLY A 513 -15.42 12.55 -3.80
N MET A 514 -15.01 11.42 -3.21
CA MET A 514 -15.26 10.08 -3.73
C MET A 514 -16.59 9.55 -3.18
N GLU A 515 -17.41 8.92 -4.03
CA GLU A 515 -18.78 8.50 -3.66
C GLU A 515 -18.92 6.97 -3.45
N ARG A 516 -17.83 6.22 -3.67
CA ARG A 516 -17.78 4.76 -3.58
C ARG A 516 -16.54 4.28 -2.84
N ILE A 517 -16.74 3.35 -1.90
CA ILE A 517 -15.69 2.65 -1.16
C ILE A 517 -15.95 1.14 -1.27
N LEU A 518 -14.89 0.34 -1.44
CA LEU A 518 -14.95 -1.13 -1.40
C LEU A 518 -14.07 -1.64 -0.26
N ILE A 519 -14.63 -2.48 0.61
CA ILE A 519 -13.91 -3.13 1.72
C ILE A 519 -14.10 -4.64 1.61
N HIS A 520 -13.04 -5.37 1.24
CA HIS A 520 -13.09 -6.81 1.02
C HIS A 520 -13.44 -7.59 2.32
N ALA A 521 -14.02 -8.79 2.20
CA ALA A 521 -14.32 -9.68 3.34
C ALA A 521 -13.10 -10.01 4.22
N HIS A 522 -11.91 -9.97 3.64
CA HIS A 522 -10.63 -10.20 4.33
C HIS A 522 -9.75 -8.94 4.40
N ALA A 523 -10.35 -7.74 4.49
CA ALA A 523 -9.65 -6.46 4.54
C ALA A 523 -8.54 -6.39 5.61
N GLY A 524 -8.74 -7.01 6.79
CA GLY A 524 -7.76 -7.03 7.88
C GLY A 524 -6.50 -7.89 7.66
N VAL A 525 -6.46 -8.68 6.57
CA VAL A 525 -5.35 -9.54 6.11
C VAL A 525 -5.14 -9.46 4.59
N LEU A 526 -5.57 -8.36 3.94
CA LEU A 526 -5.68 -8.30 2.47
C LEU A 526 -4.32 -8.43 1.77
N SER A 527 -3.23 -8.01 2.40
CA SER A 527 -1.87 -8.15 1.85
C SER A 527 -1.45 -9.61 1.68
N ALA A 528 -1.69 -10.45 2.69
CA ALA A 528 -1.50 -11.89 2.59
C ALA A 528 -2.47 -12.53 1.57
N TYR A 529 -3.76 -12.16 1.59
CA TYR A 529 -4.73 -12.63 0.59
C TYR A 529 -4.29 -12.28 -0.84
N GLY A 530 -3.79 -11.07 -1.06
CA GLY A 530 -3.28 -10.56 -2.33
C GLY A 530 -2.00 -11.25 -2.81
N MET A 531 -1.11 -11.69 -1.92
CA MET A 531 -0.02 -12.60 -2.27
C MET A 531 -0.54 -13.93 -2.82
N GLY A 532 -1.69 -14.41 -2.32
CA GLY A 532 -2.40 -15.56 -2.89
C GLY A 532 -2.79 -15.38 -4.36
N LEU A 533 -3.23 -14.18 -4.71
CA LEU A 533 -3.70 -13.77 -6.04
C LEU A 533 -2.58 -13.37 -7.01
N ALA A 534 -1.38 -13.13 -6.52
CA ALA A 534 -0.29 -12.62 -7.33
C ALA A 534 0.20 -13.63 -8.38
N ASP A 535 0.36 -13.15 -9.61
CA ASP A 535 1.04 -13.86 -10.70
C ASP A 535 2.54 -13.93 -10.46
N ILE A 536 3.22 -14.90 -11.07
CA ILE A 536 4.68 -14.89 -11.18
C ILE A 536 5.06 -13.92 -12.31
N ARG A 537 6.00 -13.00 -12.07
CA ARG A 537 6.35 -11.94 -13.04
C ARG A 537 7.85 -11.90 -13.29
N ALA A 538 8.24 -11.94 -14.56
CA ALA A 538 9.60 -11.66 -14.98
C ALA A 538 9.63 -10.35 -15.77
N LEU A 539 10.35 -9.35 -15.26
CA LEU A 539 10.53 -8.06 -15.91
C LEU A 539 11.93 -7.99 -16.52
N ARG A 540 12.02 -7.42 -17.73
CA ARG A 540 13.26 -7.26 -18.48
C ARG A 540 13.32 -5.89 -19.12
N GLU A 541 14.47 -5.23 -18.98
CA GLU A 541 14.69 -3.87 -19.46
C GLU A 541 16.00 -3.78 -20.24
N ARG A 542 16.05 -2.90 -21.24
CA ARG A 542 17.28 -2.64 -22.01
C ARG A 542 17.30 -1.21 -22.53
N SER A 543 18.37 -0.45 -22.26
CA SER A 543 18.60 0.85 -22.89
C SER A 543 18.86 0.71 -24.39
N ILE A 544 18.28 1.62 -25.18
CA ILE A 544 18.40 1.66 -26.65
C ILE A 544 19.06 2.97 -27.10
N GLU A 545 18.53 4.11 -26.65
CA GLU A 545 18.92 5.48 -27.04
C GLU A 545 19.09 5.67 -28.57
N ALA A 546 17.98 5.58 -29.30
CA ALA A 546 17.95 5.75 -30.76
C ALA A 546 16.71 6.51 -31.25
N PRO A 547 16.78 7.28 -32.36
CA PRO A 547 15.60 7.89 -32.98
C PRO A 547 14.56 6.87 -33.44
N LEU A 548 13.27 7.16 -33.23
CA LEU A 548 12.18 6.29 -33.63
C LEU A 548 11.95 6.35 -35.15
N ASN A 549 12.42 5.32 -35.87
CA ASN A 549 12.28 5.18 -37.31
C ASN A 549 12.08 3.71 -37.73
N ARG A 550 11.98 3.42 -39.03
CA ARG A 550 11.77 2.03 -39.51
C ARG A 550 12.89 1.07 -39.11
N GLN A 551 14.15 1.50 -39.20
CA GLN A 551 15.31 0.68 -38.82
C GLN A 551 15.32 0.39 -37.31
N SER A 552 14.98 1.38 -36.48
CA SER A 552 14.87 1.19 -35.05
C SER A 552 13.75 0.20 -34.69
N ILE A 553 12.60 0.22 -35.37
CA ILE A 553 11.50 -0.74 -35.12
C ILE A 553 11.92 -2.19 -35.42
N THR A 554 12.67 -2.43 -36.50
CA THR A 554 13.23 -3.76 -36.80
C THR A 554 14.19 -4.21 -35.69
N HIS A 555 15.06 -3.31 -35.21
CA HIS A 555 15.98 -3.61 -34.11
C HIS A 555 15.25 -3.84 -32.77
N LEU A 556 14.24 -3.04 -32.45
CA LEU A 556 13.42 -3.21 -31.26
C LEU A 556 12.70 -4.56 -31.24
N THR A 557 12.26 -5.03 -32.41
CA THR A 557 11.62 -6.35 -32.54
C THR A 557 12.59 -7.46 -32.12
N SER A 558 13.80 -7.51 -32.69
CA SER A 558 14.78 -8.54 -32.30
C SER A 558 15.28 -8.41 -30.85
N VAL A 559 15.32 -7.19 -30.29
CA VAL A 559 15.58 -6.99 -28.86
C VAL A 559 14.45 -7.57 -28.01
N PHE A 560 13.18 -7.30 -28.36
CA PHE A 560 12.03 -7.86 -27.63
C PHE A 560 11.99 -9.39 -27.72
N ASP A 561 12.28 -9.97 -28.87
CA ASP A 561 12.25 -11.43 -29.04
C ASP A 561 13.34 -12.13 -28.19
N ALA A 562 14.52 -11.51 -28.05
CA ALA A 562 15.55 -11.97 -27.12
C ALA A 562 15.12 -11.85 -25.65
N LEU A 563 14.58 -10.69 -25.24
CA LEU A 563 14.07 -10.49 -23.88
C LEU A 563 12.89 -11.43 -23.55
N GLU A 564 12.06 -11.76 -24.53
CA GLU A 564 10.95 -12.69 -24.37
C GLU A 564 11.45 -14.12 -24.15
N ALA A 565 12.45 -14.56 -24.92
CA ALA A 565 13.08 -15.86 -24.72
C ALA A 565 13.70 -15.99 -23.31
N GLU A 566 14.43 -14.96 -22.86
CA GLU A 566 14.99 -14.88 -21.50
C GLU A 566 13.89 -14.97 -20.42
N ALA A 567 12.81 -14.20 -20.55
CA ALA A 567 11.74 -14.13 -19.56
C ALA A 567 10.84 -15.38 -19.53
N ARG A 568 10.55 -15.98 -20.70
CA ARG A 568 9.82 -17.26 -20.81
C ARG A 568 10.64 -18.42 -20.23
N ALA A 569 11.96 -18.43 -20.43
CA ALA A 569 12.83 -19.44 -19.85
C ALA A 569 12.83 -19.38 -18.31
N GLU A 570 12.87 -18.17 -17.72
CA GLU A 570 12.77 -17.97 -16.28
C GLU A 570 11.43 -18.48 -15.72
N LEU A 571 10.30 -18.05 -16.29
CA LEU A 571 8.96 -18.47 -15.84
C LEU A 571 8.76 -19.98 -15.98
N LYS A 572 9.25 -20.60 -17.06
CA LYS A 572 9.23 -22.06 -17.24
C LYS A 572 10.09 -22.76 -16.18
N GLY A 573 11.25 -22.20 -15.82
CA GLY A 573 12.10 -22.69 -14.73
C GLY A 573 11.40 -22.66 -13.37
N GLN A 574 10.53 -21.68 -13.13
CA GLN A 574 9.66 -21.60 -11.95
C GLN A 574 8.39 -22.48 -12.04
N GLY A 575 8.27 -23.33 -13.06
CA GLY A 575 7.17 -24.29 -13.23
C GLY A 575 5.87 -23.67 -13.73
N ILE A 576 5.92 -22.54 -14.45
CA ILE A 576 4.78 -22.00 -15.19
C ILE A 576 4.66 -22.66 -16.56
N ASP A 577 3.44 -23.06 -16.91
CA ASP A 577 3.06 -23.54 -18.24
C ASP A 577 3.24 -22.43 -19.29
N PRO A 578 3.98 -22.66 -20.39
CA PRO A 578 4.16 -21.69 -21.48
C PRO A 578 2.87 -21.06 -22.02
N ASP A 579 1.76 -21.83 -22.06
CA ASP A 579 0.47 -21.36 -22.57
C ASP A 579 -0.24 -20.40 -21.59
N ARG A 580 0.26 -20.32 -20.35
CA ARG A 580 -0.22 -19.40 -19.29
C ARG A 580 0.66 -18.15 -19.14
N ILE A 581 1.61 -17.93 -20.05
CA ILE A 581 2.50 -16.76 -20.04
C ILE A 581 1.98 -15.67 -20.99
N GLU A 582 1.47 -14.59 -20.40
CA GLU A 582 1.11 -13.35 -21.10
C GLU A 582 2.33 -12.44 -21.23
N ILE A 583 2.58 -11.86 -22.41
CA ILE A 583 3.71 -10.95 -22.65
C ILE A 583 3.22 -9.54 -22.93
N ARG A 584 3.84 -8.55 -22.28
CA ARG A 584 3.58 -7.12 -22.48
C ARG A 584 4.86 -6.41 -22.90
N ARG A 585 4.86 -5.82 -24.10
CA ARG A 585 5.98 -5.10 -24.70
C ARG A 585 5.72 -3.58 -24.64
N ALA A 586 6.60 -2.83 -23.98
CA ALA A 586 6.50 -1.39 -23.82
C ALA A 586 7.79 -0.67 -24.26
N VAL A 587 7.63 0.47 -24.93
CA VAL A 587 8.72 1.35 -25.38
C VAL A 587 8.64 2.66 -24.60
N TYR A 588 9.77 3.16 -24.13
CA TYR A 588 9.85 4.46 -23.47
C TYR A 588 10.30 5.52 -24.47
N LEU A 589 9.38 6.40 -24.84
CA LEU A 589 9.64 7.50 -25.78
C LEU A 589 9.86 8.81 -25.02
N LYS A 590 10.75 9.66 -25.55
CA LYS A 590 10.96 11.04 -25.12
C LYS A 590 11.19 11.94 -26.32
N TYR A 591 10.99 13.25 -26.16
CA TYR A 591 11.43 14.21 -27.17
C TYR A 591 12.96 14.35 -27.16
N ALA A 592 13.57 14.51 -28.33
CA ALA A 592 15.01 14.74 -28.46
C ALA A 592 15.46 15.94 -27.61
N GLY A 593 16.53 15.76 -26.83
CA GLY A 593 17.02 16.77 -25.89
C GLY A 593 16.11 17.02 -24.68
N THR A 594 15.45 15.97 -24.18
CA THR A 594 14.74 15.93 -22.88
C THR A 594 15.12 14.65 -22.14
N ASP A 595 14.93 14.63 -20.81
CA ASP A 595 15.24 13.48 -19.93
C ASP A 595 13.99 12.76 -19.39
N ALA A 596 12.79 13.18 -19.82
CA ALA A 596 11.51 12.63 -19.37
C ALA A 596 10.92 11.72 -20.44
N SER A 597 10.87 10.41 -20.15
CA SER A 597 10.26 9.42 -21.03
C SER A 597 8.89 8.95 -20.53
N LEU A 598 8.00 8.62 -21.47
CA LEU A 598 6.68 8.07 -21.21
C LEU A 598 6.54 6.68 -21.86
N PRO A 599 5.93 5.71 -21.19
CA PRO A 599 5.70 4.38 -21.74
C PRO A 599 4.57 4.40 -22.80
N VAL A 600 4.81 3.73 -23.91
CA VAL A 600 3.80 3.39 -24.92
C VAL A 600 3.82 1.89 -25.20
N ALA A 601 2.70 1.34 -25.68
CA ALA A 601 2.68 -0.05 -26.13
C ALA A 601 3.52 -0.21 -27.41
N PHE A 602 3.94 -1.44 -27.75
CA PHE A 602 4.67 -1.72 -28.98
C PHE A 602 3.81 -2.40 -30.07
N PRO A 603 3.01 -1.65 -30.86
CA PRO A 603 2.19 -2.18 -31.96
C PRO A 603 2.97 -2.37 -33.28
N HIS A 604 4.30 -2.52 -33.23
CA HIS A 604 5.20 -2.58 -34.39
C HIS A 604 5.10 -1.39 -35.39
N ALA A 605 4.43 -0.29 -35.04
CA ALA A 605 4.18 0.86 -35.92
C ALA A 605 4.52 2.21 -35.24
N ALA A 606 5.39 3.00 -35.86
CA ALA A 606 5.83 4.30 -35.32
C ALA A 606 4.68 5.31 -35.09
N PRO A 607 3.75 5.53 -36.05
CA PRO A 607 2.71 6.55 -35.90
C PRO A 607 1.78 6.30 -34.71
N THR A 608 1.45 5.03 -34.43
CA THR A 608 0.63 4.65 -33.27
C THR A 608 1.33 4.94 -31.95
N MET A 609 2.63 4.64 -31.87
CA MET A 609 3.44 4.94 -30.69
C MET A 609 3.60 6.44 -30.46
N ILE A 610 3.85 7.22 -31.52
CA ILE A 610 3.92 8.69 -31.45
C ILE A 610 2.60 9.26 -30.95
N ARG A 611 1.47 8.84 -31.54
CA ARG A 611 0.14 9.29 -31.11
C ARG A 611 -0.13 8.98 -29.63
N GLN A 612 0.15 7.75 -29.18
CA GLN A 612 -0.04 7.37 -27.78
C GLN A 612 0.85 8.20 -26.84
N PHE A 613 2.10 8.46 -27.25
CA PHE A 613 3.02 9.33 -26.51
C PHE A 613 2.50 10.76 -26.42
N GLU A 614 2.05 11.34 -27.53
CA GLU A 614 1.52 12.72 -27.58
C GLU A 614 0.23 12.87 -26.75
N GLU A 615 -0.75 11.95 -26.89
CA GLU A 615 -1.96 11.94 -26.05
C GLU A 615 -1.62 11.87 -24.55
N THR A 616 -0.62 11.06 -24.18
CA THR A 616 -0.17 10.94 -22.78
C THR A 616 0.61 12.17 -22.31
N HIS A 617 1.45 12.75 -23.17
CA HIS A 617 2.25 13.95 -22.88
C HIS A 617 1.37 15.19 -22.71
N GLU A 618 0.37 15.38 -23.57
CA GLU A 618 -0.59 16.47 -23.44
C GLU A 618 -1.45 16.30 -22.18
N SER A 619 -1.91 15.08 -21.86
CA SER A 619 -2.65 14.83 -20.62
C SER A 619 -1.83 15.04 -19.34
N ALA A 620 -0.51 14.79 -19.37
CA ALA A 620 0.36 14.90 -18.20
C ALA A 620 0.94 16.31 -18.01
N TYR A 621 1.25 17.02 -19.11
CA TYR A 621 1.99 18.28 -19.08
C TYR A 621 1.24 19.47 -19.70
N GLY A 622 0.15 19.24 -20.43
CA GLY A 622 -0.69 20.29 -21.04
C GLY A 622 -0.13 20.93 -22.32
N PHE A 623 0.87 20.31 -22.97
CA PHE A 623 1.44 20.78 -24.24
C PHE A 623 2.13 19.64 -25.02
N LEU A 624 2.50 19.90 -26.27
CA LEU A 624 3.34 19.05 -27.13
C LEU A 624 4.58 19.81 -27.62
N MET A 625 5.68 19.10 -27.92
CA MET A 625 6.92 19.71 -28.45
C MET A 625 7.03 19.50 -29.96
N THR A 626 6.19 20.20 -30.72
CA THR A 626 6.12 20.07 -32.18
C THR A 626 7.47 20.29 -32.86
N GLY A 627 7.76 19.48 -33.88
CA GLY A 627 9.01 19.55 -34.65
C GLY A 627 10.25 18.94 -33.96
N ARG A 628 10.12 18.34 -32.77
CA ARG A 628 11.19 17.50 -32.19
C ARG A 628 11.05 16.04 -32.60
N GLU A 629 12.19 15.38 -32.80
CA GLU A 629 12.22 13.93 -33.00
C GLU A 629 11.84 13.18 -31.72
N HIS A 630 11.30 11.97 -31.90
CA HIS A 630 11.02 11.04 -30.81
C HIS A 630 12.20 10.06 -30.66
N ILE A 631 12.75 9.97 -29.45
CA ILE A 631 13.86 9.08 -29.10
C ILE A 631 13.32 7.93 -28.27
N VAL A 632 13.73 6.71 -28.62
CA VAL A 632 13.53 5.49 -27.82
C VAL A 632 14.65 5.43 -26.78
N GLU A 633 14.34 5.74 -25.52
CA GLU A 633 15.31 5.65 -24.42
C GLU A 633 15.61 4.18 -24.09
N MET A 634 14.56 3.41 -23.87
CA MET A 634 14.64 2.01 -23.43
C MET A 634 13.39 1.22 -23.83
N VAL A 635 13.52 -0.10 -23.74
CA VAL A 635 12.40 -1.04 -23.82
C VAL A 635 12.21 -1.76 -22.48
N SER A 636 10.96 -2.17 -22.24
CA SER A 636 10.55 -3.00 -21.10
C SER A 636 9.67 -4.13 -21.62
N LEU A 637 9.99 -5.36 -21.25
CA LEU A 637 9.18 -6.55 -21.46
C LEU A 637 8.77 -7.12 -20.11
N GLU A 638 7.47 -7.25 -19.88
CA GLU A 638 6.92 -7.93 -18.71
C GLU A 638 6.28 -9.25 -19.16
N ALA A 639 6.79 -10.37 -18.66
CA ALA A 639 6.18 -11.67 -18.81
C ALA A 639 5.42 -12.03 -17.53
N ILE A 640 4.16 -12.42 -17.67
CA ILE A 640 3.22 -12.68 -16.57
C ILE A 640 2.78 -14.13 -16.65
N GLY A 641 3.32 -14.97 -15.77
CA GLY A 641 2.89 -16.35 -15.59
C GLY A 641 1.70 -16.43 -14.65
N ARG A 642 0.51 -16.71 -15.20
CA ARG A 642 -0.72 -16.76 -14.40
C ARG A 642 -0.68 -17.90 -13.40
N ALA A 643 -0.54 -17.59 -12.11
CA ALA A 643 -0.49 -18.57 -11.05
C ALA A 643 -1.85 -19.26 -10.85
N ASP A 644 -1.86 -20.52 -10.38
CA ASP A 644 -3.10 -21.15 -9.92
C ASP A 644 -3.53 -20.58 -8.57
N SER A 645 -4.43 -19.59 -8.64
CA SER A 645 -5.04 -19.00 -7.47
C SER A 645 -6.22 -19.85 -6.99
N ASN A 646 -5.94 -20.80 -6.09
CA ASN A 646 -6.98 -21.61 -5.45
C ASN A 646 -7.83 -20.80 -4.45
N ILE A 647 -7.33 -19.64 -4.00
CA ILE A 647 -7.99 -18.72 -3.05
C ILE A 647 -9.24 -18.05 -3.63
N GLU A 648 -9.47 -18.18 -4.94
CA GLU A 648 -10.71 -17.78 -5.63
C GLU A 648 -11.74 -18.91 -5.73
N LYS A 649 -11.29 -20.17 -5.60
CA LYS A 649 -12.11 -21.39 -5.72
C LYS A 649 -12.48 -21.97 -4.36
N SER A 650 -11.77 -21.61 -3.30
CA SER A 650 -12.10 -21.94 -1.91
C SER A 650 -13.46 -21.37 -1.55
N SER A 651 -14.45 -22.24 -1.36
CA SER A 651 -15.76 -21.83 -0.87
C SER A 651 -15.64 -21.35 0.57
N PHE A 652 -16.28 -20.21 0.86
CA PHE A 652 -16.48 -19.78 2.25
C PHE A 652 -17.35 -20.82 2.96
N ARG A 653 -16.73 -21.66 3.79
CA ARG A 653 -17.43 -22.40 4.83
C ARG A 653 -17.42 -21.52 6.09
N PRO A 654 -18.57 -21.01 6.56
CA PRO A 654 -18.62 -20.53 7.94
C PRO A 654 -18.29 -21.71 8.87
N GLU A 655 -17.50 -21.47 9.90
CA GLU A 655 -17.38 -22.41 11.01
C GLU A 655 -18.75 -22.51 11.68
N GLY A 656 -19.38 -23.68 11.56
CA GLY A 656 -20.76 -23.93 11.99
C GLY A 656 -21.74 -23.91 10.81
N GLU A 657 -22.32 -25.08 10.53
CA GLU A 657 -23.54 -25.17 9.76
C GLU A 657 -24.63 -24.33 10.44
N ILE A 658 -25.33 -23.50 9.65
CA ILE A 658 -26.68 -23.10 10.05
C ILE A 658 -27.55 -24.35 9.93
N LEU A 659 -27.70 -25.07 11.04
CA LEU A 659 -28.75 -26.08 11.19
C LEU A 659 -30.11 -25.38 11.13
N CYS A 660 -30.60 -25.20 9.90
CA CYS A 660 -32.00 -24.92 9.62
C CYS A 660 -32.83 -26.10 10.13
N PHE A 661 -33.28 -26.04 11.38
CA PHE A 661 -34.23 -26.99 11.94
C PHE A 661 -35.48 -27.03 11.04
N PRO A 662 -35.85 -28.19 10.45
CA PRO A 662 -37.14 -28.31 9.80
C PRO A 662 -38.23 -28.16 10.85
N ASN A 663 -39.12 -27.18 10.67
CA ASN A 663 -40.25 -26.94 11.57
C ASN A 663 -41.12 -28.21 11.73
N LYS A 664 -40.94 -28.91 12.85
CA LYS A 664 -41.85 -29.94 13.37
C LYS A 664 -42.11 -29.71 14.85
N ILE A 665 -42.73 -28.57 15.17
CA ILE A 665 -43.58 -28.49 16.35
C ILE A 665 -44.90 -29.14 15.97
N SER A 666 -45.08 -30.40 16.40
CA SER A 666 -46.42 -31.00 16.44
C SER A 666 -47.27 -30.20 17.43
N PRO A 667 -48.48 -29.75 17.08
CA PRO A 667 -49.39 -29.16 18.05
C PRO A 667 -49.88 -30.23 19.04
N PHE A 668 -50.38 -29.74 20.18
CA PHE A 668 -50.90 -30.55 21.28
C PHE A 668 -52.11 -31.40 20.89
N GLY A 669 -52.28 -32.49 21.64
CA GLY A 669 -53.56 -33.03 22.12
C GLY A 669 -54.77 -33.07 21.17
N ARG A 670 -55.23 -34.29 20.88
CA ARG A 670 -56.67 -34.50 20.65
C ARG A 670 -57.41 -34.17 21.95
N ASP A 671 -58.50 -33.42 21.89
CA ASP A 671 -59.83 -34.04 21.97
C ASP A 671 -60.96 -33.11 21.52
N ASP A 672 -61.93 -33.74 20.87
CA ASP A 672 -63.37 -33.46 20.76
C ASP A 672 -64.00 -32.17 20.19
N THR A 673 -65.01 -32.49 19.37
CA THR A 673 -66.31 -31.82 19.12
C THR A 673 -66.48 -30.73 18.03
N LEU A 674 -67.37 -31.11 17.09
CA LEU A 674 -68.45 -30.32 16.45
C LEU A 674 -68.18 -29.43 15.22
N MET A 675 -68.34 -30.06 14.04
CA MET A 675 -69.46 -29.83 13.08
C MET A 675 -69.64 -28.51 12.31
N ILE A 676 -70.29 -28.68 11.14
CA ILE A 676 -71.05 -27.72 10.29
C ILE A 676 -70.32 -27.09 9.07
N GLU A 677 -70.64 -27.65 7.88
CA GLU A 677 -71.09 -27.03 6.60
C GLU A 677 -70.46 -25.71 6.07
N ARG A 678 -70.33 -25.41 4.75
CA ARG A 678 -70.84 -26.01 3.48
C ARG A 678 -70.07 -25.45 2.25
N LYS A 679 -70.04 -26.24 1.16
CA LYS A 679 -70.35 -25.92 -0.28
C LYS A 679 -70.23 -24.44 -0.79
N THR A 680 -69.83 -24.11 -2.04
CA THR A 680 -70.12 -24.79 -3.34
C THR A 680 -69.36 -24.19 -4.55
N ARG A 681 -69.15 -25.01 -5.62
CA ARG A 681 -69.11 -24.74 -7.11
C ARG A 681 -68.44 -23.45 -7.67
N ALA A 682 -67.52 -23.47 -8.65
CA ALA A 682 -67.41 -24.13 -9.98
C ALA A 682 -68.13 -23.42 -11.14
N GLY A 683 -67.45 -23.22 -12.28
CA GLY A 683 -68.07 -22.77 -13.55
C GLY A 683 -67.13 -22.22 -14.64
N ASN A 684 -66.82 -23.04 -15.66
CA ASN A 684 -66.13 -22.67 -16.92
C ASN A 684 -66.84 -21.57 -17.73
N LYS A 685 -66.08 -20.83 -18.56
CA LYS A 685 -66.21 -20.89 -20.04
C LYS A 685 -65.10 -20.13 -20.80
N ALA A 686 -64.79 -20.62 -21.99
CA ALA A 686 -63.87 -20.01 -22.96
C ALA A 686 -64.65 -19.42 -24.15
N GLY A 687 -64.01 -18.55 -24.94
CA GLY A 687 -64.55 -17.99 -26.19
C GLY A 687 -63.47 -17.22 -26.96
N SER A 688 -63.45 -17.38 -28.29
CA SER A 688 -62.38 -16.93 -29.19
C SER A 688 -62.88 -15.98 -30.28
N ALA A 689 -62.01 -15.09 -30.80
CA ALA A 689 -61.75 -14.83 -32.24
C ALA A 689 -61.35 -13.37 -32.57
N ALA A 690 -60.58 -13.25 -33.65
CA ALA A 690 -59.86 -12.08 -34.19
C ALA A 690 -60.69 -10.88 -34.68
N PHE A 691 -60.07 -9.69 -34.81
CA PHE A 691 -59.74 -9.04 -36.11
C PHE A 691 -58.75 -7.86 -35.96
N GLN A 692 -58.46 -7.15 -37.07
CA GLN A 692 -57.22 -6.41 -37.36
C GLN A 692 -57.18 -4.88 -37.09
N ASP A 693 -55.94 -4.34 -37.20
CA ASP A 693 -55.52 -3.00 -37.66
C ASP A 693 -55.75 -1.72 -36.83
N GLY A 694 -54.79 -0.79 -36.98
CA GLY A 694 -54.91 0.62 -36.58
C GLY A 694 -53.75 1.15 -35.73
N ALA A 695 -52.79 1.85 -36.35
CA ALA A 695 -51.71 2.51 -35.62
C ALA A 695 -52.14 3.87 -35.03
N ALA A 696 -51.95 4.06 -33.73
CA ALA A 696 -51.93 5.37 -33.07
C ALA A 696 -50.93 5.34 -31.91
N GLY A 697 -50.14 6.41 -31.75
CA GLY A 697 -49.00 6.41 -30.83
C GLY A 697 -49.25 7.08 -29.48
N SER A 698 -48.22 6.97 -28.63
CA SER A 698 -48.00 7.72 -27.38
C SER A 698 -48.77 7.28 -26.11
N ALA A 699 -48.01 7.30 -25.01
CA ALA A 699 -48.38 7.11 -23.60
C ALA A 699 -48.67 5.67 -23.09
N ALA A 700 -48.30 5.47 -21.80
CA ALA A 700 -48.60 4.32 -20.93
C ALA A 700 -47.87 2.97 -21.15
N ARG A 701 -46.56 2.91 -20.83
CA ARG A 701 -45.95 1.73 -20.20
C ARG A 701 -45.04 2.10 -19.01
N GLN A 702 -45.67 2.49 -17.90
CA GLN A 702 -45.11 2.30 -16.56
C GLN A 702 -46.05 1.38 -15.76
N ARG A 703 -45.56 0.19 -15.46
CA ARG A 703 -45.95 -0.69 -14.34
C ARG A 703 -44.91 -1.81 -14.23
N GLY A 704 -43.68 -1.39 -13.94
CA GLY A 704 -42.65 -2.28 -13.44
C GLY A 704 -42.97 -2.66 -12.00
N MET A 705 -42.65 -3.90 -11.62
CA MET A 705 -43.03 -4.52 -10.36
C MET A 705 -42.30 -3.86 -9.17
N HIS A 706 -43.00 -3.01 -8.41
CA HIS A 706 -42.51 -2.52 -7.12
C HIS A 706 -42.61 -3.62 -6.06
N THR A 707 -41.58 -4.46 -5.95
CA THR A 707 -41.23 -5.04 -4.65
C THR A 707 -40.69 -3.90 -3.78
N THR A 708 -41.31 -3.65 -2.63
CA THR A 708 -40.94 -2.54 -1.74
C THR A 708 -39.74 -2.90 -0.87
N ASP A 709 -38.90 -1.91 -0.53
CA ASP A 709 -37.67 -2.06 0.30
C ASP A 709 -37.90 -2.62 1.72
N THR A 710 -39.15 -2.94 2.09
CA THR A 710 -39.59 -3.16 3.48
C THR A 710 -39.64 -4.60 3.96
N GLU A 711 -39.46 -5.62 3.11
CA GLU A 711 -39.60 -7.03 3.53
C GLU A 711 -38.29 -7.77 3.83
N LEU A 712 -37.14 -7.40 3.25
CA LEU A 712 -35.84 -8.01 3.59
C LEU A 712 -35.20 -7.46 4.89
N ASP A 713 -35.62 -6.28 5.35
CA ASP A 713 -34.96 -5.53 6.44
C ASP A 713 -35.16 -6.14 7.85
N ARG A 714 -36.14 -7.03 8.03
CA ARG A 714 -36.59 -7.50 9.37
C ARG A 714 -35.72 -8.57 10.03
N SER A 715 -34.69 -9.09 9.35
CA SER A 715 -33.84 -10.19 9.86
C SER A 715 -32.55 -9.73 10.55
N ILE A 716 -32.04 -8.53 10.24
CA ILE A 716 -30.71 -8.07 10.69
C ILE A 716 -30.80 -7.39 12.06
N ARG A 717 -30.57 -8.16 13.12
CA ARG A 717 -30.52 -7.62 14.49
C ARG A 717 -29.12 -7.10 14.84
N PRO A 718 -28.98 -5.90 15.41
CA PRO A 718 -27.70 -5.43 15.95
C PRO A 718 -27.35 -6.14 17.25
N LEU A 719 -26.05 -6.38 17.48
CA LEU A 719 -25.52 -6.92 18.74
C LEU A 719 -25.79 -6.00 19.92
N THR A 720 -25.65 -4.70 19.70
CA THR A 720 -25.81 -3.63 20.69
C THR A 720 -25.96 -2.29 19.98
N ARG A 721 -26.11 -1.21 20.74
CA ARG A 721 -25.90 0.17 20.26
C ARG A 721 -24.77 0.81 21.07
N VAL A 722 -24.06 1.74 20.47
CA VAL A 722 -23.04 2.57 21.13
C VAL A 722 -23.27 4.05 20.83
N GLU A 723 -22.73 4.91 21.70
CA GLU A 723 -22.66 6.35 21.43
C GLU A 723 -21.47 6.61 20.49
N LEU A 724 -21.75 7.11 19.30
CA LEU A 724 -20.78 7.48 18.28
C LEU A 724 -20.78 9.01 18.13
N TYR A 725 -19.65 9.66 18.39
CA TYR A 725 -19.48 11.08 18.10
C TYR A 725 -18.91 11.25 16.68
N THR A 726 -19.68 11.87 15.79
CA THR A 726 -19.26 12.17 14.41
C THR A 726 -20.03 13.38 13.87
N GLY A 727 -19.46 14.10 12.91
CA GLY A 727 -20.11 15.29 12.31
C GLY A 727 -20.39 16.45 13.29
N GLY A 728 -19.80 16.42 14.49
CA GLY A 728 -20.09 17.37 15.57
C GLY A 728 -21.26 16.99 16.49
N GLN A 729 -21.79 15.76 16.38
CA GLN A 729 -22.95 15.28 17.12
C GLN A 729 -22.74 13.88 17.69
N THR A 730 -23.38 13.58 18.83
CA THR A 730 -23.42 12.23 19.40
C THR A 730 -24.66 11.52 18.87
N LEU A 731 -24.47 10.37 18.22
CA LEU A 731 -25.49 9.55 17.59
C LEU A 731 -25.50 8.15 18.20
N SER A 732 -26.67 7.52 18.31
CA SER A 732 -26.76 6.11 18.74
C SER A 732 -26.58 5.19 17.55
N ALA A 733 -25.38 4.65 17.35
CA ALA A 733 -25.07 3.75 16.25
C ALA A 733 -25.34 2.28 16.63
N PRO A 734 -26.08 1.49 15.83
CA PRO A 734 -26.12 0.04 15.97
C PRO A 734 -24.75 -0.57 15.62
N VAL A 735 -24.42 -1.65 16.33
CA VAL A 735 -23.23 -2.48 16.06
C VAL A 735 -23.69 -3.82 15.50
N HIS A 736 -23.13 -4.22 14.35
CA HIS A 736 -23.40 -5.51 13.72
C HIS A 736 -22.11 -6.32 13.61
N GLU A 737 -22.19 -7.63 13.80
CA GLU A 737 -21.12 -8.53 13.38
C GLU A 737 -21.16 -8.69 11.85
N ARG A 738 -20.06 -8.38 11.16
CA ARG A 738 -20.03 -8.42 9.70
C ARG A 738 -20.36 -9.81 9.15
N ARG A 739 -19.84 -10.87 9.79
CA ARG A 739 -20.02 -12.27 9.39
C ARG A 739 -21.48 -12.74 9.45
N ALA A 740 -22.32 -12.08 10.25
CA ALA A 740 -23.75 -12.36 10.37
C ALA A 740 -24.61 -11.63 9.32
N LEU A 741 -24.02 -10.78 8.47
CA LEU A 741 -24.75 -10.07 7.42
C LEU A 741 -24.83 -10.94 6.15
N PRO A 742 -26.03 -11.28 5.65
CA PRO A 742 -26.17 -12.04 4.42
C PRO A 742 -25.83 -11.17 3.18
N PRO A 743 -25.46 -11.79 2.05
CA PRO A 743 -25.40 -11.10 0.76
C PRO A 743 -26.70 -10.35 0.44
N GLY A 744 -26.57 -9.13 -0.09
CA GLY A 744 -27.69 -8.21 -0.33
C GLY A 744 -28.11 -7.38 0.89
N ALA A 745 -27.54 -7.59 2.08
CA ALA A 745 -27.84 -6.77 3.26
C ALA A 745 -27.45 -5.30 3.05
N LEU A 746 -28.37 -4.39 3.38
CA LEU A 746 -28.18 -2.94 3.30
C LEU A 746 -28.11 -2.32 4.69
N ILE A 747 -26.97 -1.73 5.04
CA ILE A 747 -26.75 -1.09 6.36
C ILE A 747 -26.60 0.43 6.17
N PRO A 748 -27.60 1.25 6.53
CA PRO A 748 -27.49 2.70 6.50
C PRO A 748 -26.64 3.23 7.67
N GLY A 749 -25.88 4.30 7.43
CA GLY A 749 -25.17 5.01 8.50
C GLY A 749 -26.12 5.87 9.36
N PRO A 750 -25.73 6.23 10.59
CA PRO A 750 -24.50 5.81 11.29
C PRO A 750 -24.58 4.35 11.74
N ALA A 751 -23.55 3.55 11.48
CA ALA A 751 -23.46 2.16 11.96
C ALA A 751 -22.00 1.71 12.15
N ILE A 752 -21.78 0.69 12.97
CA ILE A 752 -20.46 0.06 13.18
C ILE A 752 -20.54 -1.41 12.81
N LEU A 753 -19.62 -1.86 11.97
CA LEU A 753 -19.44 -3.27 11.61
C LEU A 753 -18.17 -3.77 12.29
N VAL A 754 -18.28 -4.79 13.14
CA VAL A 754 -17.16 -5.40 13.86
C VAL A 754 -16.76 -6.73 13.22
N GLU A 755 -15.45 -6.97 13.20
CA GLU A 755 -14.77 -8.16 12.71
C GLU A 755 -13.67 -8.56 13.71
N PRO A 756 -13.24 -9.83 13.81
CA PRO A 756 -12.22 -10.25 14.77
C PRO A 756 -10.89 -9.48 14.70
N ASN A 757 -10.57 -8.88 13.56
CA ASN A 757 -9.33 -8.17 13.28
C ASN A 757 -9.53 -6.76 12.67
N ALA A 758 -10.76 -6.24 12.62
CA ALA A 758 -11.08 -4.97 11.95
C ALA A 758 -12.35 -4.31 12.53
N THR A 759 -12.51 -3.01 12.27
CA THR A 759 -13.75 -2.29 12.55
C THR A 759 -14.02 -1.30 11.42
N THR A 760 -15.23 -1.35 10.87
CA THR A 760 -15.67 -0.48 9.78
C THR A 760 -16.77 0.47 10.28
N ILE A 761 -16.60 1.77 10.02
CA ILE A 761 -17.55 2.81 10.39
C ILE A 761 -18.32 3.25 9.15
N ILE A 762 -19.64 3.11 9.19
CA ILE A 762 -20.54 3.64 8.18
C ILE A 762 -21.01 5.01 8.68
N GLU A 763 -20.44 6.09 8.15
CA GLU A 763 -20.80 7.47 8.55
C GLU A 763 -22.24 7.83 8.08
N PRO A 764 -22.94 8.80 8.71
CA PRO A 764 -24.37 9.08 8.48
C PRO A 764 -24.81 9.25 7.00
N ASP A 765 -23.96 9.86 6.17
CA ASP A 765 -24.24 10.11 4.74
C ASP A 765 -24.01 8.88 3.84
N TRP A 766 -23.61 7.73 4.41
CA TRP A 766 -23.23 6.52 3.69
C TRP A 766 -24.20 5.35 3.92
N ARG A 767 -24.17 4.37 3.02
CA ARG A 767 -24.83 3.06 3.17
C ARG A 767 -23.87 1.98 2.69
N ALA A 768 -23.73 0.91 3.46
CA ALA A 768 -23.05 -0.31 3.02
C ALA A 768 -24.05 -1.28 2.38
N GLU A 769 -23.61 -1.98 1.36
CA GLU A 769 -24.26 -3.14 0.75
C GLU A 769 -23.30 -4.33 0.81
N VAL A 770 -23.77 -5.49 1.26
CA VAL A 770 -22.99 -6.74 1.21
C VAL A 770 -23.12 -7.34 -0.19
N THR A 771 -22.02 -7.45 -0.93
CA THR A 771 -22.01 -8.04 -2.28
C THR A 771 -22.31 -9.55 -2.25
N PRO A 772 -22.62 -10.18 -3.40
CA PRO A 772 -22.71 -11.64 -3.49
C PRO A 772 -21.47 -12.41 -2.99
N GLN A 773 -20.31 -11.75 -2.91
CA GLN A 773 -19.05 -12.30 -2.45
C GLN A 773 -18.74 -12.01 -0.96
N GLY A 774 -19.59 -11.24 -0.25
CA GLY A 774 -19.36 -10.84 1.16
C GLY A 774 -18.55 -9.55 1.35
N ASP A 775 -18.22 -8.86 0.26
CA ASP A 775 -17.55 -7.55 0.31
C ASP A 775 -18.54 -6.47 0.73
N LEU A 776 -18.04 -5.38 1.31
CA LEU A 776 -18.84 -4.20 1.61
C LEU A 776 -18.64 -3.15 0.52
N LEU A 777 -19.68 -2.93 -0.29
CA LEU A 777 -19.76 -1.78 -1.20
C LEU A 777 -20.46 -0.63 -0.48
N LEU A 778 -19.68 0.37 -0.10
CA LEU A 778 -20.17 1.58 0.55
C LEU A 778 -20.45 2.65 -0.50
N THR A 779 -21.66 3.20 -0.49
CA THR A 779 -22.10 4.27 -1.40
C THR A 779 -22.60 5.47 -0.62
N ARG A 780 -22.28 6.68 -1.11
CA ARG A 780 -22.76 7.92 -0.53
C ARG A 780 -24.24 8.12 -0.90
N ARG A 781 -25.12 8.32 0.11
CA ARG A 781 -26.58 8.46 -0.07
C ARG A 781 -26.99 9.83 -0.59
N THR A 782 -26.18 10.85 -0.32
CA THR A 782 -26.33 12.22 -0.83
C THR A 782 -25.08 12.55 -1.64
N PRO A 783 -25.16 13.22 -2.80
CA PRO A 783 -23.97 13.63 -3.54
C PRO A 783 -23.04 14.47 -2.66
N ALA A 784 -21.72 14.25 -2.78
CA ALA A 784 -20.76 15.02 -1.99
C ALA A 784 -20.88 16.51 -2.35
N ARG A 785 -20.92 17.40 -1.34
CA ARG A 785 -20.90 18.85 -1.59
C ARG A 785 -19.57 19.20 -2.27
N ARG A 786 -19.60 19.44 -3.59
CA ARG A 786 -18.41 19.77 -4.39
C ARG A 786 -17.70 21.00 -3.82
N GLY A 787 -16.61 20.77 -3.08
CA GLY A 787 -15.61 21.79 -2.79
C GLY A 787 -15.00 22.23 -4.13
N HIS A 788 -15.37 23.43 -4.59
CA HIS A 788 -15.08 23.86 -5.96
C HIS A 788 -13.58 24.18 -6.16
N TRP A 789 -12.81 23.17 -6.54
CA TRP A 789 -11.42 23.34 -7.00
C TRP A 789 -11.41 23.86 -8.44
N ASP A 790 -11.17 25.16 -8.61
CA ASP A 790 -10.95 25.80 -9.93
C ASP A 790 -9.44 25.96 -10.18
N PRO A 791 -8.82 25.13 -11.05
CA PRO A 791 -7.37 25.18 -11.31
C PRO A 791 -6.92 26.45 -12.05
N ARG A 792 -7.84 27.31 -12.52
CA ARG A 792 -7.51 28.51 -13.31
C ARG A 792 -7.41 29.81 -12.49
N ARG A 793 -7.54 29.75 -11.16
CA ARG A 793 -7.47 30.94 -10.29
C ARG A 793 -6.16 31.02 -9.49
N PRO A 794 -5.16 31.82 -9.93
CA PRO A 794 -3.93 32.06 -9.17
C PRO A 794 -4.21 32.98 -7.96
N GLY A 795 -4.77 32.41 -6.90
CA GLY A 795 -5.12 33.15 -5.68
C GLY A 795 -5.31 32.28 -4.42
N HIS A 796 -5.72 31.02 -4.56
CA HIS A 796 -5.99 30.16 -3.39
C HIS A 796 -4.74 29.57 -2.71
N ALA A 797 -3.56 29.73 -3.30
CA ALA A 797 -2.28 29.21 -2.76
C ALA A 797 -1.76 29.91 -1.49
N ARG A 798 -2.41 30.98 -0.99
CA ARG A 798 -2.02 31.68 0.26
C ARG A 798 -3.05 31.58 1.40
N GLY A 799 -4.06 30.70 1.28
CA GLY A 799 -5.15 30.60 2.26
C GLY A 799 -5.18 29.34 3.14
N LEU A 800 -4.43 28.28 2.79
CA LEU A 800 -4.69 26.91 3.27
C LEU A 800 -3.48 26.15 3.85
N GLN A 801 -2.45 26.85 4.35
CA GLN A 801 -1.72 26.35 5.53
C GLN A 801 -2.52 26.66 6.80
N GLN A 802 -3.70 26.03 6.94
CA GLN A 802 -4.53 26.17 8.13
C GLN A 802 -4.32 24.98 9.06
N SER A 803 -3.24 25.05 9.84
CA SER A 803 -3.37 24.70 11.24
C SER A 803 -4.53 25.53 11.83
N LEU A 804 -5.52 24.86 12.43
CA LEU A 804 -6.61 25.51 13.17
C LEU A 804 -6.02 26.48 14.19
N HIS A 805 -6.20 27.78 13.96
CA HIS A 805 -5.94 28.81 14.96
C HIS A 805 -7.27 29.16 15.61
N VAL A 806 -7.33 29.10 16.93
CA VAL A 806 -8.39 29.74 17.70
C VAL A 806 -8.28 31.25 17.45
N ARG A 807 -9.28 31.84 16.78
CA ARG A 807 -9.28 33.28 16.50
C ARG A 807 -9.69 34.05 17.75
N ARG A 808 -8.75 34.81 18.34
CA ARG A 808 -9.12 35.93 19.23
C ARG A 808 -9.94 36.96 18.43
N ARG A 809 -11.10 37.36 18.94
CA ARG A 809 -11.70 38.66 18.56
C ARG A 809 -10.94 39.76 19.30
N ALA A 810 -10.78 40.90 18.65
CA ALA A 810 -10.33 42.14 19.30
C ALA A 810 -11.55 43.05 19.47
N ASP A 811 -11.66 43.68 20.63
CA ASP A 811 -12.81 44.52 20.98
C ASP A 811 -13.01 45.74 20.08
N GLY A 812 -14.25 46.19 20.01
CA GLY A 812 -14.65 47.33 19.21
C GLY A 812 -14.09 48.65 19.73
N ARG A 813 -13.39 49.38 18.86
CA ARG A 813 -13.42 50.85 18.82
C ARG A 813 -13.67 51.30 17.38
N GLY A 814 -14.49 52.34 17.24
CA GLY A 814 -14.94 52.89 15.95
C GLY A 814 -13.82 53.51 15.10
N PRO A 815 -14.12 53.86 13.85
CA PRO A 815 -13.11 54.02 12.81
C PRO A 815 -12.36 55.35 12.88
N ARG A 816 -11.06 55.31 12.54
CA ARG A 816 -10.34 56.47 12.01
C ARG A 816 -9.96 56.20 10.56
N GLN A 817 -10.50 57.02 9.66
CA GLN A 817 -10.11 57.03 8.24
C GLN A 817 -8.63 57.37 8.09
N TYR A 818 -7.89 56.60 7.30
CA TYR A 818 -6.69 57.12 6.62
C TYR A 818 -6.69 56.66 5.15
N ARG A 819 -6.30 57.59 4.27
CA ARG A 819 -6.41 57.45 2.81
C ARG A 819 -5.49 56.36 2.24
N LEU A 820 -6.00 55.67 1.22
CA LEU A 820 -5.21 54.85 0.31
C LEU A 820 -4.10 55.68 -0.36
N PHE A 821 -2.84 55.28 -0.17
CA PHE A 821 -1.77 55.57 -1.12
C PHE A 821 -1.61 54.39 -2.08
N ARG A 822 -2.03 54.56 -3.34
CA ARG A 822 -1.66 53.63 -4.42
C ARG A 822 -0.21 53.93 -4.83
N GLN A 823 0.71 52.99 -4.62
CA GLN A 823 1.93 52.91 -5.43
C GLN A 823 1.83 51.70 -6.36
N HIS A 824 1.80 51.96 -7.66
CA HIS A 824 2.13 50.95 -8.66
C HIS A 824 3.65 50.72 -8.63
N GLN A 825 4.09 49.49 -8.42
CA GLN A 825 5.44 49.07 -8.81
C GLN A 825 5.36 48.09 -9.98
N ARG A 826 6.17 48.38 -10.99
CA ARG A 826 6.26 47.63 -12.25
C ARG A 826 7.22 46.46 -12.11
N THR A 827 6.91 45.36 -12.76
CA THR A 827 7.82 44.24 -13.01
C THR A 827 8.98 44.66 -13.93
N PRO A 828 10.21 44.20 -13.68
CA PRO A 828 11.24 44.07 -14.71
C PRO A 828 11.43 42.58 -15.07
N GLY A 829 11.08 42.22 -16.30
CA GLY A 829 11.44 40.91 -16.88
C GLY A 829 12.61 41.07 -17.85
N PHE A 830 13.67 40.28 -17.66
CA PHE A 830 14.75 40.16 -18.64
C PHE A 830 14.60 38.86 -19.43
N PHE A 831 14.44 38.97 -20.74
CA PHE A 831 14.62 37.88 -21.69
C PHE A 831 15.54 38.36 -22.81
N LEU A 832 16.61 37.62 -23.08
CA LEU A 832 17.56 37.91 -24.15
C LEU A 832 17.33 36.97 -25.35
N ARG A 833 17.27 37.55 -26.55
CA ARG A 833 17.43 36.86 -27.84
C ARG A 833 18.21 37.79 -28.80
N PRO A 834 18.75 37.27 -29.92
CA PRO A 834 20.16 37.51 -30.24
C PRO A 834 20.38 38.57 -31.33
N LEU A 835 21.58 39.16 -31.34
CA LEU A 835 22.05 40.02 -32.42
C LEU A 835 23.12 39.35 -33.28
N ARG A 836 22.99 39.53 -34.61
CA ARG A 836 23.90 39.01 -35.64
C ARG A 836 25.17 39.87 -35.78
N ARG A 837 26.20 39.28 -36.41
CA ARG A 837 27.50 39.87 -36.78
C ARG A 837 27.39 41.21 -37.53
N ALA A 838 28.29 42.16 -37.22
CA ALA A 838 28.89 43.08 -38.20
C ALA A 838 30.25 43.67 -37.74
N GLY A 839 31.31 43.37 -38.50
CA GLY A 839 32.46 44.21 -38.89
C GLY A 839 33.21 45.22 -37.98
N LYS A 840 34.50 44.90 -37.75
CA LYS A 840 35.72 45.76 -37.94
C LYS A 840 36.13 46.86 -36.92
N SER A 841 37.28 46.57 -36.27
CA SER A 841 38.46 47.44 -35.97
C SER A 841 38.27 48.76 -35.18
N ARG A 842 38.95 48.98 -34.05
CA ARG A 842 40.41 49.32 -33.97
C ARG A 842 40.97 49.13 -32.53
N ARG A 843 42.30 48.92 -32.46
CA ARG A 843 43.33 49.44 -31.51
C ARG A 843 42.83 50.18 -30.24
N GLN A 844 43.39 50.04 -29.03
CA GLN A 844 44.75 49.62 -28.61
C GLN A 844 44.77 49.19 -27.10
N ARG A 845 45.75 48.38 -26.69
CA ARG A 845 46.24 48.20 -25.28
C ARG A 845 47.29 49.32 -24.97
N PRO A 846 47.70 49.66 -23.71
CA PRO A 846 48.18 48.75 -22.65
C PRO A 846 47.83 49.21 -21.19
N PRO A 847 48.64 49.02 -20.11
CA PRO A 847 48.55 47.81 -19.25
C PRO A 847 48.43 48.05 -17.71
N HIS A 848 48.28 46.93 -16.98
CA HIS A 848 48.65 46.59 -15.58
C HIS A 848 49.44 47.60 -14.68
N PRO A 849 49.23 47.58 -13.33
CA PRO A 849 49.68 46.45 -12.49
C PRO A 849 48.87 46.05 -11.22
N ARG A 850 49.30 44.91 -10.64
CA ARG A 850 49.05 44.38 -9.25
C ARG A 850 49.82 45.22 -8.20
N PRO A 851 49.58 45.19 -6.86
CA PRO A 851 49.32 44.01 -5.96
C PRO A 851 48.12 44.25 -4.98
N SER A 852 47.87 43.57 -3.82
CA SER A 852 48.67 42.68 -2.94
C SER A 852 47.85 41.68 -2.08
N ARG A 853 48.58 40.70 -1.48
CA ARG A 853 48.61 40.20 -0.07
C ARG A 853 47.70 40.90 0.99
N LEU A 854 47.26 40.29 2.11
CA LEU A 854 47.65 39.07 2.86
C LEU A 854 46.55 38.65 3.88
N HIS A 855 46.64 37.42 4.40
CA HIS A 855 46.02 36.75 5.58
C HIS A 855 44.83 37.32 6.38
N GLY A 856 44.01 36.35 6.82
CA GLY A 856 42.90 36.42 7.79
C GLY A 856 42.29 35.03 7.88
#